data_AF-A0A4R4MJA5-F1
#
_entry.id   AF-A0A4R4MJA5-F1
#
_cell.length_a   1.000
_cell.length_b   1.000
_cell.length_c   1.000
_cell.angle_alpha   90.00
_cell.angle_beta   90.00
_cell.angle_gamma   90.00
#
_symmetry.space_group_name_H-M   'P 1'
#
loop_
_entity.id
_entity.type
_entity.pdbx_description
1 polymer ?
#
loop_
_entity_poly.entity_id
_entity_poly.type
_entity_poly.pdbx_seq_one_letter_code
_entity_poly.pdbx_strand_id
1 'polypeptide(L)'
;MAVPAWLRVVAELPWNGVLSTAIDSLLIRALRNEWREVQPVASSMLRLPSPRSAARVQSLLLFGDADQPPEYQPPTNRREFSVRRAEARALAKRLPDEMITPRGVLVIEAWSIDDWFDSDDLYGILHGLGQAQAHLFSATEVELEDELIAAAVNEKVLVPHEEDLATYIEEAKKRGRLSAPQRFSPGRHQIQCGHELHDVPRDRWNAVSSFGQLMEVDLLASPPVQSEERRYLTFREFLGATDPSSFWTAINSGLAFQRDYETQLRSLVGRSLEGRSQGDPPILLTGQTGTGKTVALASLAFSVAKERKYAVIHIPRRASRPSYEVIDDFCAWAEEISIPVTLLVWDGMLDPDEYSRLKKYLDSRGRRTVLVGSCYFRKDLPKPSVTAPASLRQKEMQRFERHLDGIGVQIHARDRKILKDNTFLSALYRLLPDSRGAVSKGLVLELRHTESTLTRAARTEADYEPPTAMAAALYAAGLLDELALALREVEEEQEEDKSFYRGPYEKLIHTVLIASRHGQPVPLDLALRVVGRDGVRNLPQLLSKIDLVQWGEDQNGNYNLSARNELEATVLIEAERTTNQAEIETLADVLSCIRPDTTAFGGGEVQFAVDLLSRIGPQGDEDQRYAEHYLRIANAIADANSSAFSPSPRLALLETNLCREWVKFTQRTQTANSAERNEVLCRAEEVVDEALEQTRTAHRGARGIRSNLLVEQASVAGSQLYELLRSGPDNSLPSPIPMETVTVMLERVIRITSDAMRGDQDKYYSVDVLCWVALELFNQKILPEEQAANLIAECFSRLLLIEVSDLSPKQEAKYNARFSDIARTADKTKIADEKLQQLADGDEPLAAYLYALRISGLIRNTTDPDGVREALAYLHAHPTAKDDRRCLRLLVDLFWLDKTGYRFMAEERLTLPLTKQQWVECLDLANRLRAEDELSALRVEFMRALALFHLREFASAFDAFRDAERESQSSRRRIVNVYLASDSSGMPRKFRPVVQHLDPDRRKGRCWVGELSRAVPFQSADFKTEELQEGLALPEAYVAFNLRGPILEPARSPGNRRGPKIISRPMPTNGERGVS
;
A
#
# COMPACT_ATOMS: atom_id res chain seq x y z
N MET A 1 0.40 11.86 -71.74
CA MET A 1 -0.46 10.96 -72.54
C MET A 1 -1.92 11.17 -72.15
N ALA A 2 -2.87 10.96 -73.07
CA ALA A 2 -4.31 11.05 -72.79
C ALA A 2 -4.80 9.75 -72.13
N VAL A 3 -5.68 9.85 -71.12
CA VAL A 3 -6.27 8.69 -70.44
C VAL A 3 -7.14 7.88 -71.43
N PRO A 4 -6.89 6.56 -71.63
CA PRO A 4 -7.67 5.70 -72.52
C PRO A 4 -9.16 5.64 -72.16
N ALA A 5 -10.01 5.41 -73.16
CA ALA A 5 -11.46 5.39 -72.99
C ALA A 5 -11.95 4.29 -72.02
N TRP A 6 -11.39 3.09 -72.11
CA TRP A 6 -11.72 1.97 -71.22
C TRP A 6 -11.44 2.30 -69.74
N LEU A 7 -10.30 2.96 -69.47
CA LEU A 7 -9.89 3.31 -68.12
C LEU A 7 -10.79 4.39 -67.51
N ARG A 8 -11.37 5.28 -68.34
CA ARG A 8 -12.37 6.26 -67.86
C ARG A 8 -13.64 5.58 -67.37
N VAL A 9 -14.15 4.60 -68.12
CA VAL A 9 -15.35 3.83 -67.75
C VAL A 9 -15.16 3.16 -66.39
N VAL A 10 -14.00 2.54 -66.17
CA VAL A 10 -13.67 1.87 -64.91
C VAL A 10 -13.45 2.88 -63.78
N ALA A 11 -12.73 3.97 -64.03
CA ALA A 11 -12.41 4.98 -63.02
C ALA A 11 -13.63 5.74 -62.48
N GLU A 12 -14.71 5.85 -63.25
CA GLU A 12 -15.99 6.47 -62.83
C GLU A 12 -16.71 5.70 -61.70
N LEU A 13 -16.43 4.41 -61.51
CA LEU A 13 -17.05 3.62 -60.44
C LEU A 13 -16.52 3.99 -59.05
N PRO A 14 -17.32 3.95 -57.97
CA PRO A 14 -16.94 4.37 -56.61
C PRO A 14 -16.03 3.36 -55.87
N TRP A 15 -14.76 3.27 -56.28
CA TRP A 15 -13.76 2.40 -55.64
C TRP A 15 -13.43 2.86 -54.21
N ASN A 16 -13.37 1.93 -53.26
CA ASN A 16 -12.94 2.20 -51.87
C ASN A 16 -11.41 2.20 -51.69
N GLY A 17 -10.69 1.73 -52.70
CA GLY A 17 -9.23 1.61 -52.73
C GLY A 17 -8.79 1.02 -54.05
N VAL A 18 -7.57 1.35 -54.49
CA VAL A 18 -7.00 0.84 -55.74
C VAL A 18 -5.58 0.34 -55.48
N LEU A 19 -5.21 -0.78 -56.09
CA LEU A 19 -3.87 -1.35 -56.09
C LEU A 19 -3.36 -1.34 -57.54
N SER A 20 -2.10 -0.98 -57.76
CA SER A 20 -1.52 -0.93 -59.10
C SER A 20 -0.09 -1.46 -59.13
N THR A 21 0.19 -2.35 -60.08
CA THR A 21 1.53 -2.73 -60.52
C THR A 21 2.08 -1.78 -61.59
N ALA A 22 1.21 -1.03 -62.27
CA ALA A 22 1.61 -0.03 -63.25
C ALA A 22 2.43 1.10 -62.61
N ILE A 23 3.47 1.50 -63.34
CA ILE A 23 4.49 2.46 -62.91
C ILE A 23 4.29 3.88 -63.48
N ASP A 24 3.28 4.06 -64.32
CA ASP A 24 2.90 5.33 -64.90
C ASP A 24 1.75 6.00 -64.14
N SER A 25 1.61 7.32 -64.31
CA SER A 25 0.62 8.11 -63.58
C SER A 25 -0.77 8.18 -64.22
N LEU A 26 -1.05 7.40 -65.27
CA LEU A 26 -2.35 7.45 -65.97
C LEU A 26 -3.50 7.01 -65.08
N LEU A 27 -3.31 5.98 -64.25
CA LEU A 27 -4.33 5.47 -63.34
C LEU A 27 -4.71 6.51 -62.28
N ILE A 28 -3.73 7.12 -61.63
CA ILE A 28 -3.95 8.16 -60.61
C ILE A 28 -4.70 9.35 -61.24
N ARG A 29 -4.31 9.75 -62.45
CA ARG A 29 -4.96 10.83 -63.19
C ARG A 29 -6.38 10.49 -63.61
N ALA A 30 -6.65 9.25 -64.00
CA ALA A 30 -7.99 8.79 -64.39
C ALA A 30 -8.95 8.73 -63.20
N LEU A 31 -8.45 8.31 -62.02
CA LEU A 31 -9.26 8.20 -60.81
C LEU A 31 -9.65 9.56 -60.22
N ARG A 32 -8.85 10.61 -60.42
CA ARG A 32 -9.16 11.95 -59.92
C ARG A 32 -10.33 12.57 -60.69
N ASN A 33 -11.35 13.00 -59.97
CA ASN A 33 -12.49 13.74 -60.52
C ASN A 33 -13.06 14.71 -59.48
N GLU A 34 -14.15 15.43 -59.80
CA GLU A 34 -14.73 16.46 -58.93
C GLU A 34 -15.20 15.96 -57.56
N TRP A 35 -15.45 14.66 -57.40
CA TRP A 35 -15.98 14.06 -56.17
C TRP A 35 -14.99 13.11 -55.49
N ARG A 36 -13.81 12.88 -56.06
CA ARG A 36 -12.79 11.96 -55.58
C ARG A 36 -11.39 12.58 -55.57
N GLU A 37 -10.83 12.65 -54.37
CA GLU A 37 -9.39 12.83 -54.14
C GLU A 37 -8.69 11.46 -54.19
N VAL A 38 -7.47 11.42 -54.74
CA VAL A 38 -6.66 10.19 -54.83
C VAL A 38 -5.33 10.43 -54.12
N GLN A 39 -5.10 9.66 -53.07
CA GLN A 39 -3.86 9.67 -52.29
C GLN A 39 -2.95 8.52 -52.74
N PRO A 40 -1.83 8.80 -53.42
CA PRO A 40 -0.84 7.77 -53.74
C PRO A 40 -0.14 7.29 -52.45
N VAL A 41 0.07 5.99 -52.34
CA VAL A 41 0.76 5.35 -51.21
C VAL A 41 1.77 4.35 -51.78
N ALA A 42 3.05 4.69 -51.65
CA ALA A 42 4.16 3.86 -52.10
C ALA A 42 4.95 3.22 -50.94
N SER A 43 4.62 3.53 -49.68
CA SER A 43 5.26 2.95 -48.49
C SER A 43 4.26 2.21 -47.60
N SER A 44 4.66 1.03 -47.16
CA SER A 44 3.96 0.20 -46.17
C SER A 44 3.97 0.82 -44.77
N MET A 45 4.79 1.83 -44.48
CA MET A 45 4.74 2.56 -43.20
C MET A 45 3.63 3.62 -43.17
N LEU A 46 3.18 4.11 -44.33
CA LEU A 46 2.15 5.14 -44.41
C LEU A 46 0.74 4.52 -44.26
N ARG A 47 0.13 4.74 -43.09
CA ARG A 47 -1.26 4.35 -42.79
C ARG A 47 -2.16 5.60 -42.79
N LEU A 48 -3.20 5.56 -43.63
CA LEU A 48 -4.19 6.63 -43.69
C LEU A 48 -5.32 6.36 -42.68
N PRO A 49 -5.90 7.39 -42.02
CA PRO A 49 -6.98 7.21 -41.03
C PRO A 49 -8.25 6.58 -41.58
N SER A 50 -8.51 6.67 -42.89
CA SER A 50 -9.73 6.17 -43.53
C SER A 50 -9.40 5.40 -44.82
N PRO A 51 -8.85 4.18 -44.73
CA PRO A 51 -8.29 3.45 -45.87
C PRO A 51 -9.34 2.92 -46.87
N ARG A 52 -10.64 3.05 -46.55
CA ARG A 52 -11.78 2.55 -47.36
C ARG A 52 -12.66 3.67 -47.92
N SER A 53 -12.18 4.92 -47.93
CA SER A 53 -12.98 6.05 -48.41
C SER A 53 -13.05 6.09 -49.94
N ALA A 54 -14.26 6.12 -50.52
CA ALA A 54 -14.41 6.30 -51.97
C ALA A 54 -14.30 7.78 -52.42
N ALA A 55 -14.33 8.72 -51.46
CA ALA A 55 -14.09 10.15 -51.70
C ALA A 55 -12.60 10.52 -51.55
N ARG A 56 -11.86 9.78 -50.72
CA ARG A 56 -10.39 9.87 -50.55
C ARG A 56 -9.77 8.50 -50.79
N VAL A 57 -9.70 8.12 -52.06
CA VAL A 57 -9.25 6.79 -52.47
C VAL A 57 -7.74 6.69 -52.29
N GLN A 58 -7.31 5.68 -51.53
CA GLN A 58 -5.89 5.33 -51.52
C GLN A 58 -5.55 4.52 -52.76
N SER A 59 -4.48 4.92 -53.44
CA SER A 59 -3.90 4.19 -54.56
C SER A 59 -2.58 3.60 -54.09
N LEU A 60 -2.56 2.29 -53.81
CA LEU A 60 -1.38 1.54 -53.38
C LEU A 60 -0.52 1.24 -54.61
N LEU A 61 0.65 1.88 -54.70
CA LEU A 61 1.54 1.81 -55.86
C LEU A 61 2.64 0.79 -55.55
N LEU A 62 2.40 -0.47 -55.91
CA LEU A 62 3.22 -1.61 -55.47
C LEU A 62 4.69 -1.43 -55.82
N PHE A 63 4.97 -1.07 -57.06
CA PHE A 63 6.34 -0.85 -57.54
C PHE A 63 6.73 0.61 -57.60
N GLY A 64 5.89 1.53 -57.12
CA GLY A 64 6.13 2.96 -57.20
C GLY A 64 5.54 3.56 -58.48
N ASP A 65 5.74 4.85 -58.68
CA ASP A 65 5.21 5.61 -59.82
C ASP A 65 6.20 6.68 -60.24
N ALA A 66 6.31 6.92 -61.55
CA ALA A 66 7.30 7.82 -62.13
C ALA A 66 7.20 9.28 -61.64
N ASP A 67 6.03 9.72 -61.19
CA ASP A 67 5.76 11.07 -60.68
C ASP A 67 5.94 11.17 -59.13
N GLN A 68 6.43 10.11 -58.47
CA GLN A 68 6.73 10.11 -57.02
C GLN A 68 8.17 10.56 -56.71
N PRO A 69 8.46 10.95 -55.44
CA PRO A 69 9.83 11.22 -54.98
C PRO A 69 10.80 10.05 -55.25
N PRO A 70 12.12 10.29 -55.38
CA PRO A 70 13.10 9.28 -55.80
C PRO A 70 13.06 7.97 -55.02
N GLU A 71 12.81 8.01 -53.71
CA GLU A 71 12.68 6.84 -52.83
C GLU A 71 11.43 5.96 -53.11
N TYR A 72 10.47 6.47 -53.88
CA TYR A 72 9.19 5.83 -54.22
C TYR A 72 9.01 5.65 -55.74
N GLN A 73 10.06 5.89 -56.52
CA GLN A 73 10.06 5.66 -57.97
C GLN A 73 10.23 4.17 -58.31
N PRO A 74 9.84 3.76 -59.54
CA PRO A 74 10.02 2.40 -60.01
C PRO A 74 11.49 1.93 -59.97
N PRO A 75 11.74 0.64 -59.69
CA PRO A 75 13.09 0.11 -59.61
C PRO A 75 13.78 0.15 -60.98
N THR A 76 15.02 0.64 -61.01
CA THR A 76 15.82 0.78 -62.25
C THR A 76 16.84 -0.36 -62.44
N ASN A 77 17.10 -1.13 -61.38
CA ASN A 77 18.02 -2.26 -61.38
C ASN A 77 17.51 -3.44 -60.54
N ARG A 78 18.14 -4.61 -60.69
CA ARG A 78 17.72 -5.85 -60.01
C ARG A 78 17.75 -5.76 -58.47
N ARG A 79 18.65 -4.97 -57.87
CA ARG A 79 18.71 -4.84 -56.41
C ARG A 79 17.55 -4.02 -55.88
N GLU A 80 17.27 -2.88 -56.53
CA GLU A 80 16.10 -2.05 -56.25
C GLU A 80 14.80 -2.83 -56.44
N PHE A 81 14.73 -3.66 -57.49
CA PHE A 81 13.59 -4.52 -57.75
C PHE A 81 13.31 -5.49 -56.60
N SER A 82 14.34 -6.21 -56.11
CA SER A 82 14.18 -7.13 -54.97
C SER A 82 13.68 -6.42 -53.70
N VAL A 83 14.20 -5.23 -53.39
CA VAL A 83 13.77 -4.43 -52.23
C VAL A 83 12.33 -3.94 -52.42
N ARG A 84 12.00 -3.43 -53.60
CA ARG A 84 10.67 -2.93 -53.92
C ARG A 84 9.62 -4.04 -53.91
N ARG A 85 9.96 -5.24 -54.38
CA ARG A 85 9.07 -6.40 -54.36
C ARG A 85 8.71 -6.84 -52.94
N ALA A 86 9.64 -6.75 -51.98
CA ALA A 86 9.32 -7.00 -50.57
C ALA A 86 8.32 -5.97 -50.01
N GLU A 87 8.51 -4.69 -50.34
CA GLU A 87 7.58 -3.62 -49.95
C GLU A 87 6.21 -3.76 -50.65
N ALA A 88 6.19 -4.19 -51.92
CA ALA A 88 4.99 -4.48 -52.68
C ALA A 88 4.15 -5.58 -52.00
N ARG A 89 4.79 -6.68 -51.57
CA ARG A 89 4.12 -7.74 -50.78
C ARG A 89 3.52 -7.18 -49.48
N ALA A 90 4.26 -6.33 -48.77
CA ALA A 90 3.79 -5.71 -47.53
C ALA A 90 2.59 -4.76 -47.77
N LEU A 91 2.58 -4.02 -48.89
CA LEU A 91 1.46 -3.18 -49.31
C LEU A 91 0.24 -4.02 -49.71
N ALA A 92 0.44 -5.06 -50.52
CA ALA A 92 -0.62 -5.93 -51.01
C ALA A 92 -1.32 -6.68 -49.87
N LYS A 93 -0.58 -7.13 -48.85
CA LYS A 93 -1.13 -7.83 -47.67
C LYS A 93 -2.16 -7.01 -46.89
N ARG A 94 -2.15 -5.68 -47.03
CA ARG A 94 -3.17 -4.80 -46.43
C ARG A 94 -4.57 -5.03 -47.02
N LEU A 95 -4.68 -5.61 -48.22
CA LEU A 95 -5.97 -5.89 -48.83
C LEU A 95 -6.82 -6.82 -47.95
N PRO A 96 -6.40 -8.07 -47.65
CA PRO A 96 -7.16 -8.97 -46.79
C PRO A 96 -7.19 -8.50 -45.33
N ASP A 97 -6.11 -7.88 -44.82
CA ASP A 97 -6.00 -7.53 -43.40
C ASP A 97 -6.75 -6.24 -43.00
N GLU A 98 -6.85 -5.25 -43.91
CA GLU A 98 -7.32 -3.90 -43.58
C GLU A 98 -8.44 -3.37 -44.49
N MET A 99 -8.46 -3.74 -45.78
CA MET A 99 -9.30 -3.07 -46.77
C MET A 99 -10.54 -3.86 -47.18
N ILE A 100 -10.39 -5.17 -47.40
CA ILE A 100 -11.45 -6.05 -47.88
C ILE A 100 -12.17 -6.65 -46.67
N THR A 101 -13.46 -6.38 -46.57
CA THR A 101 -14.32 -6.97 -45.54
C THR A 101 -14.83 -8.35 -45.98
N PRO A 102 -15.48 -9.14 -45.10
CA PRO A 102 -16.11 -10.42 -45.50
C PRO A 102 -17.19 -10.32 -46.59
N ARG A 103 -17.61 -9.10 -46.97
CA ARG A 103 -18.52 -8.83 -48.10
C ARG A 103 -17.89 -7.96 -49.19
N GLY A 104 -16.63 -7.56 -49.02
CA GLY A 104 -15.90 -6.80 -50.03
C GLY A 104 -15.48 -7.69 -51.20
N VAL A 105 -15.29 -7.08 -52.36
CA VAL A 105 -14.88 -7.78 -53.58
C VAL A 105 -13.60 -7.13 -54.11
N LEU A 106 -12.60 -7.96 -54.44
CA LEU A 106 -11.40 -7.59 -55.17
C LEU A 106 -11.67 -7.78 -56.66
N VAL A 107 -11.40 -6.74 -57.45
CA VAL A 107 -11.48 -6.80 -58.91
C VAL A 107 -10.07 -6.62 -59.46
N ILE A 108 -9.63 -7.58 -60.27
CA ILE A 108 -8.31 -7.63 -60.89
C ILE A 108 -8.51 -7.52 -62.39
N GLU A 109 -7.82 -6.58 -63.03
CA GLU A 109 -7.89 -6.30 -64.46
C GLU A 109 -6.48 -6.15 -65.01
N ALA A 110 -6.24 -6.65 -66.22
CA ALA A 110 -4.97 -6.52 -66.95
C ALA A 110 -3.73 -7.05 -66.20
N TRP A 111 -3.89 -8.09 -65.37
CA TRP A 111 -2.78 -8.84 -64.78
C TRP A 111 -2.39 -10.02 -65.67
N SER A 112 -1.10 -10.32 -65.79
CA SER A 112 -0.59 -11.50 -66.48
C SER A 112 0.54 -12.17 -65.68
N ILE A 113 0.87 -13.40 -66.04
CA ILE A 113 1.98 -14.16 -65.43
C ILE A 113 3.36 -13.49 -65.61
N ASP A 114 3.48 -12.54 -66.55
CA ASP A 114 4.71 -11.79 -66.82
C ASP A 114 4.81 -10.48 -66.00
N ASP A 115 3.84 -10.17 -65.14
CA ASP A 115 3.87 -9.00 -64.26
C ASP A 115 5.00 -9.10 -63.22
N TRP A 116 5.49 -7.94 -62.77
CA TRP A 116 6.44 -7.85 -61.65
C TRP A 116 5.87 -8.38 -60.34
N PHE A 117 4.54 -8.38 -60.18
CA PHE A 117 3.78 -9.06 -59.14
C PHE A 117 3.31 -10.42 -59.66
N ASP A 118 4.12 -11.45 -59.45
CA ASP A 118 3.90 -12.78 -60.05
C ASP A 118 2.79 -13.60 -59.37
N SER A 119 2.55 -14.81 -59.88
CA SER A 119 1.48 -15.69 -59.41
C SER A 119 1.64 -16.10 -57.94
N ASP A 120 2.87 -16.28 -57.44
CA ASP A 120 3.17 -16.48 -56.01
C ASP A 120 2.68 -15.30 -55.16
N ASP A 121 2.99 -14.07 -55.59
CA ASP A 121 2.63 -12.85 -54.86
C ASP A 121 1.12 -12.63 -54.84
N LEU A 122 0.44 -12.86 -55.97
CA LEU A 122 -1.01 -12.73 -56.10
C LEU A 122 -1.74 -13.81 -55.29
N TYR A 123 -1.30 -15.06 -55.38
CA TYR A 123 -1.89 -16.17 -54.62
C TYR A 123 -1.81 -15.94 -53.11
N GLY A 124 -0.71 -15.39 -52.62
CA GLY A 124 -0.55 -15.03 -51.21
C GLY A 124 -1.60 -14.03 -50.68
N ILE A 125 -2.18 -13.20 -51.56
CA ILE A 125 -3.29 -12.30 -51.23
C ILE A 125 -4.62 -13.02 -51.34
N LEU A 126 -4.83 -13.78 -52.43
CA LEU A 126 -6.07 -14.51 -52.68
C LEU A 126 -6.37 -15.49 -51.56
N HIS A 127 -5.38 -16.22 -51.05
CA HIS A 127 -5.58 -17.18 -49.95
C HIS A 127 -6.15 -16.56 -48.66
N GLY A 128 -5.99 -15.24 -48.46
CA GLY A 128 -6.59 -14.51 -47.34
C GLY A 128 -8.06 -14.11 -47.54
N LEU A 129 -8.64 -14.37 -48.70
CA LEU A 129 -10.00 -13.97 -49.08
C LEU A 129 -10.99 -15.15 -49.01
N GLY A 130 -12.27 -14.84 -48.81
CA GLY A 130 -13.36 -15.81 -48.81
C GLY A 130 -13.83 -16.19 -50.22
N GLN A 131 -14.78 -17.13 -50.27
CA GLN A 131 -15.35 -17.63 -51.54
C GLN A 131 -15.96 -16.51 -52.40
N ALA A 132 -15.62 -16.52 -53.68
CA ALA A 132 -16.05 -15.57 -54.71
C ALA A 132 -15.80 -14.09 -54.37
N GLN A 133 -14.78 -13.82 -53.55
CA GLN A 133 -14.41 -12.44 -53.19
C GLN A 133 -13.38 -11.83 -54.14
N ALA A 134 -12.80 -12.58 -55.08
CA ALA A 134 -11.91 -12.05 -56.10
C ALA A 134 -12.41 -12.36 -57.51
N HIS A 135 -12.31 -11.38 -58.41
CA HIS A 135 -12.70 -11.52 -59.81
C HIS A 135 -11.53 -11.11 -60.70
N LEU A 136 -11.07 -12.03 -61.56
CA LEU A 136 -10.02 -11.77 -62.55
C LEU A 136 -10.67 -11.57 -63.91
N PHE A 137 -10.58 -10.35 -64.44
CA PHE A 137 -11.06 -9.98 -65.77
C PHE A 137 -9.93 -10.02 -66.80
N SER A 138 -10.29 -10.14 -68.08
CA SER A 138 -9.35 -10.35 -69.19
C SER A 138 -8.47 -11.60 -69.01
N ALA A 139 -9.00 -12.64 -68.35
CA ALA A 139 -8.28 -13.89 -68.11
C ALA A 139 -8.12 -14.69 -69.42
N THR A 140 -6.89 -14.98 -69.84
CA THR A 140 -6.62 -15.85 -71.00
C THR A 140 -6.34 -17.28 -70.55
N GLU A 141 -6.32 -18.23 -71.50
CA GLU A 141 -5.98 -19.62 -71.21
C GLU A 141 -4.60 -19.75 -70.52
N VAL A 142 -3.66 -18.85 -70.81
CA VAL A 142 -2.31 -18.85 -70.23
C VAL A 142 -2.34 -18.57 -68.72
N GLU A 143 -3.11 -17.58 -68.25
CA GLU A 143 -3.22 -17.29 -66.82
C GLU A 143 -4.01 -18.38 -66.07
N LEU A 144 -4.99 -19.01 -66.73
CA LEU A 144 -5.82 -20.06 -66.12
C LEU A 144 -5.10 -21.42 -66.01
N GLU A 145 -4.07 -21.65 -66.83
CA GLU A 145 -3.20 -22.83 -66.75
C GLU A 145 -2.09 -22.71 -65.69
N ASP A 146 -1.84 -21.51 -65.13
CA ASP A 146 -0.91 -21.33 -64.01
C ASP A 146 -1.38 -22.09 -62.77
N GLU A 147 -0.46 -22.85 -62.15
CA GLU A 147 -0.77 -23.77 -61.04
C GLU A 147 -1.45 -23.08 -59.85
N LEU A 148 -1.02 -21.85 -59.51
CA LEU A 148 -1.52 -21.11 -58.35
C LEU A 148 -2.84 -20.41 -58.66
N ILE A 149 -3.00 -19.87 -59.87
CA ILE A 149 -4.27 -19.28 -60.29
C ILE A 149 -5.34 -20.37 -60.42
N ALA A 150 -5.01 -21.52 -61.03
CA ALA A 150 -5.89 -22.68 -61.09
C ALA A 150 -6.29 -23.18 -59.69
N ALA A 151 -5.36 -23.18 -58.73
CA ALA A 151 -5.65 -23.50 -57.34
C ALA A 151 -6.66 -22.51 -56.72
N ALA A 152 -6.48 -21.19 -56.89
CA ALA A 152 -7.40 -20.18 -56.37
C ALA A 152 -8.82 -20.26 -56.97
N VAL A 153 -8.92 -20.67 -58.25
CA VAL A 153 -10.21 -20.96 -58.92
C VAL A 153 -10.85 -22.23 -58.35
N ASN A 154 -10.07 -23.30 -58.16
CA ASN A 154 -10.54 -24.55 -57.56
C ASN A 154 -11.01 -24.37 -56.10
N GLU A 155 -10.34 -23.51 -55.33
CA GLU A 155 -10.74 -23.09 -53.98
C GLU A 155 -11.99 -22.19 -53.97
N LYS A 156 -12.48 -21.80 -55.16
CA LYS A 156 -13.61 -20.90 -55.39
C LYS A 156 -13.41 -19.51 -54.78
N VAL A 157 -12.18 -19.11 -54.54
CA VAL A 157 -11.86 -17.75 -54.08
C VAL A 157 -11.86 -16.78 -55.25
N LEU A 158 -11.28 -17.20 -56.38
CA LEU A 158 -11.16 -16.43 -57.61
C LEU A 158 -12.21 -16.85 -58.66
N VAL A 159 -12.88 -15.87 -59.25
CA VAL A 159 -13.82 -16.07 -60.37
C VAL A 159 -13.25 -15.44 -61.64
N PRO A 160 -12.86 -16.22 -62.66
CA PRO A 160 -12.33 -15.68 -63.89
C PRO A 160 -13.42 -15.21 -64.87
N HIS A 161 -13.12 -14.17 -65.64
CA HIS A 161 -13.95 -13.60 -66.71
C HIS A 161 -13.07 -13.40 -67.95
N GLU A 162 -13.53 -13.91 -69.11
CA GLU A 162 -12.81 -13.76 -70.39
C GLU A 162 -12.90 -12.34 -70.96
N GLU A 163 -13.99 -11.64 -70.65
CA GLU A 163 -14.24 -10.26 -71.08
C GLU A 163 -13.49 -9.24 -70.22
N ASP A 164 -13.13 -8.08 -70.79
CA ASP A 164 -12.53 -6.98 -70.03
C ASP A 164 -13.58 -6.27 -69.16
N LEU A 165 -13.14 -5.72 -68.02
CA LEU A 165 -14.03 -5.08 -67.06
C LEU A 165 -14.82 -3.91 -67.65
N ALA A 166 -14.24 -3.13 -68.57
CA ALA A 166 -14.95 -1.99 -69.15
C ALA A 166 -16.10 -2.47 -70.05
N THR A 167 -15.87 -3.51 -70.86
CA THR A 167 -16.90 -4.17 -71.67
C THR A 167 -17.99 -4.78 -70.78
N TYR A 168 -17.61 -5.47 -69.70
CA TYR A 168 -18.56 -6.01 -68.72
C TYR A 168 -19.48 -4.94 -68.13
N ILE A 169 -18.90 -3.81 -67.70
CA ILE A 169 -19.64 -2.68 -67.13
C ILE A 169 -20.62 -2.10 -68.14
N GLU A 170 -20.19 -1.87 -69.38
CA GLU A 170 -21.04 -1.31 -70.44
C GLU A 170 -22.16 -2.27 -70.85
N GLU A 171 -21.91 -3.58 -70.93
CA GLU A 171 -22.97 -4.57 -71.13
C GLU A 171 -23.95 -4.62 -69.97
N ALA A 172 -23.47 -4.55 -68.73
CA ALA A 172 -24.30 -4.54 -67.54
C ALA A 172 -25.19 -3.29 -67.48
N LYS A 173 -24.68 -2.12 -67.89
CA LYS A 173 -25.46 -0.88 -68.07
C LYS A 173 -26.52 -1.05 -69.15
N LYS A 174 -26.16 -1.56 -70.34
CA LYS A 174 -27.08 -1.78 -71.46
C LYS A 174 -28.22 -2.75 -71.10
N ARG A 175 -27.92 -3.80 -70.33
CA ARG A 175 -28.90 -4.80 -69.87
C ARG A 175 -29.71 -4.35 -68.65
N GLY A 176 -29.50 -3.13 -68.16
CA GLY A 176 -30.18 -2.60 -66.96
C GLY A 176 -29.80 -3.31 -65.65
N ARG A 177 -28.75 -4.13 -65.66
CA ARG A 177 -28.23 -4.82 -64.46
C ARG A 177 -27.37 -3.89 -63.60
N LEU A 178 -26.77 -2.88 -64.24
CA LEU A 178 -26.09 -1.78 -63.57
C LEU A 178 -26.88 -0.49 -63.85
N SER A 179 -27.47 0.10 -62.81
CA SER A 179 -28.05 1.44 -62.91
C SER A 179 -26.91 2.48 -62.95
N ALA A 180 -27.17 3.70 -63.45
CA ALA A 180 -26.26 4.82 -63.20
C ALA A 180 -25.93 4.81 -61.70
N PRO A 181 -24.64 4.85 -61.31
CA PRO A 181 -24.25 4.58 -59.94
C PRO A 181 -25.11 5.45 -59.02
N GLN A 182 -25.97 4.81 -58.21
CA GLN A 182 -26.53 5.50 -57.05
C GLN A 182 -25.29 5.99 -56.33
N ARG A 183 -25.14 7.31 -56.26
CA ARG A 183 -24.01 7.96 -55.61
C ARG A 183 -24.11 7.65 -54.12
N PHE A 184 -23.72 6.44 -53.72
CA PHE A 184 -23.28 6.17 -52.37
C PHE A 184 -22.17 7.19 -52.14
N SER A 185 -22.44 8.18 -51.30
CA SER A 185 -21.44 9.15 -50.86
C SER A 185 -20.87 8.60 -49.56
N PRO A 186 -19.82 7.76 -49.57
CA PRO A 186 -19.07 7.50 -48.35
C PRO A 186 -18.46 8.84 -47.94
N GLY A 187 -18.93 9.36 -46.82
CA GLY A 187 -18.71 10.75 -46.39
C GLY A 187 -20.00 11.57 -46.19
N ARG A 188 -21.19 11.00 -46.44
CA ARG A 188 -22.44 11.56 -45.90
C ARG A 188 -22.60 11.13 -44.45
N HIS A 189 -22.22 12.02 -43.56
CA HIS A 189 -22.50 11.89 -42.13
C HIS A 189 -24.01 12.05 -41.93
N GLN A 190 -24.69 11.02 -41.45
CA GLN A 190 -26.14 11.00 -41.32
C GLN A 190 -26.58 10.88 -39.87
N ILE A 191 -27.60 11.66 -39.52
CA ILE A 191 -28.30 11.52 -38.24
C ILE A 191 -29.73 11.06 -38.49
N GLN A 192 -30.24 10.19 -37.62
CA GLN A 192 -31.58 9.64 -37.74
C GLN A 192 -32.53 10.30 -36.74
N CYS A 193 -33.64 10.85 -37.25
CA CYS A 193 -34.74 11.37 -36.44
C CYS A 193 -36.05 10.67 -36.84
N GLY A 194 -36.61 9.86 -35.94
CA GLY A 194 -37.72 8.96 -36.22
C GLY A 194 -37.35 7.95 -37.31
N HIS A 195 -38.04 8.04 -38.44
CA HIS A 195 -37.79 7.22 -39.63
C HIS A 195 -36.96 7.94 -40.70
N GLU A 196 -36.68 9.24 -40.53
CA GLU A 196 -35.97 10.05 -41.51
C GLU A 196 -34.47 10.08 -41.23
N LEU A 197 -33.69 10.06 -42.33
CA LEU A 197 -32.24 10.21 -42.32
C LEU A 197 -31.90 11.59 -42.88
N HIS A 198 -31.15 12.38 -42.12
CA HIS A 198 -30.73 13.70 -42.52
C HIS A 198 -29.22 13.73 -42.77
N ASP A 199 -28.83 14.21 -43.96
CA ASP A 199 -27.44 14.40 -44.33
C ASP A 199 -26.88 15.67 -43.66
N VAL A 200 -25.87 15.51 -42.82
CA VAL A 200 -25.15 16.61 -42.19
C VAL A 200 -24.24 17.25 -43.26
N PRO A 201 -24.35 18.58 -43.50
CA PRO A 201 -23.45 19.26 -44.43
C PRO A 201 -21.97 19.09 -44.04
N ARG A 202 -21.10 18.84 -45.03
CA ARG A 202 -19.67 18.53 -44.82
C ARG A 202 -18.95 19.60 -44.00
N ASP A 203 -19.22 20.87 -44.24
CA ASP A 203 -18.55 21.98 -43.54
C ASP A 203 -18.95 22.02 -42.07
N ARG A 204 -20.23 21.76 -41.76
CA ARG A 204 -20.74 21.65 -40.39
C ARG A 204 -20.16 20.45 -39.66
N TRP A 205 -20.07 19.31 -40.34
CA TRP A 205 -19.43 18.12 -39.79
C TRP A 205 -17.95 18.38 -39.47
N ASN A 206 -17.18 18.90 -40.43
CA ASN A 206 -15.77 19.24 -40.23
C ASN A 206 -15.58 20.21 -39.06
N ALA A 207 -16.45 21.22 -38.96
CA ALA A 207 -16.39 22.22 -37.90
C ALA A 207 -16.66 21.59 -36.52
N VAL A 208 -17.68 20.74 -36.38
CA VAL A 208 -17.96 20.03 -35.12
C VAL A 208 -16.85 19.03 -34.79
N SER A 209 -16.37 18.27 -35.78
CA SER A 209 -15.29 17.28 -35.64
C SER A 209 -13.96 17.87 -35.16
N SER A 210 -13.78 19.19 -35.25
CA SER A 210 -12.60 19.88 -34.71
C SER A 210 -12.51 19.85 -33.17
N PHE A 211 -13.62 19.64 -32.48
CA PHE A 211 -13.70 19.58 -31.01
C PHE A 211 -14.64 18.50 -30.46
N GLY A 212 -15.46 17.83 -31.27
CA GLY A 212 -16.46 16.90 -30.76
C GLY A 212 -16.79 15.79 -31.74
N GLN A 213 -17.40 14.72 -31.23
CA GLN A 213 -17.92 13.63 -32.02
C GLN A 213 -19.44 13.80 -32.18
N LEU A 214 -19.89 13.93 -33.42
CA LEU A 214 -21.31 13.83 -33.73
C LEU A 214 -21.73 12.35 -33.71
N MET A 215 -22.84 12.04 -33.04
CA MET A 215 -23.37 10.68 -32.95
C MET A 215 -24.17 10.32 -34.20
N GLU A 216 -23.47 9.85 -35.24
CA GLU A 216 -24.04 9.47 -36.53
C GLU A 216 -24.50 8.01 -36.59
N VAL A 217 -25.30 7.69 -37.60
CA VAL A 217 -25.90 6.36 -37.80
C VAL A 217 -24.84 5.26 -37.86
N ASP A 218 -23.71 5.50 -38.53
CA ASP A 218 -22.62 4.54 -38.65
C ASP A 218 -21.96 4.20 -37.31
N LEU A 219 -21.84 5.17 -36.40
CA LEU A 219 -21.32 4.94 -35.04
C LEU A 219 -22.29 4.16 -34.16
N LEU A 220 -23.59 4.28 -34.43
CA LEU A 220 -24.65 3.59 -33.68
C LEU A 220 -24.92 2.19 -34.21
N ALA A 221 -24.39 1.84 -35.39
CA ALA A 221 -24.55 0.54 -36.01
C ALA A 221 -23.98 -0.57 -35.11
N SER A 222 -24.72 -1.66 -34.98
CA SER A 222 -24.28 -2.82 -34.18
C SER A 222 -22.96 -3.36 -34.72
N PRO A 223 -21.92 -3.54 -33.87
CA PRO A 223 -20.69 -4.16 -34.30
C PRO A 223 -20.96 -5.60 -34.75
N PRO A 224 -20.14 -6.15 -35.67
CA PRO A 224 -20.25 -7.54 -36.07
C PRO A 224 -20.06 -8.47 -34.85
N VAL A 225 -20.63 -9.67 -34.91
CA VAL A 225 -20.43 -10.70 -33.89
C VAL A 225 -18.94 -10.99 -33.76
N GLN A 226 -18.39 -10.80 -32.56
CA GLN A 226 -16.99 -11.02 -32.25
C GLN A 226 -16.79 -12.39 -31.58
N SER A 227 -15.65 -13.04 -31.83
CA SER A 227 -15.24 -14.19 -31.02
C SER A 227 -14.95 -13.77 -29.57
N GLU A 228 -14.89 -14.72 -28.64
CA GLU A 228 -14.56 -14.43 -27.24
C GLU A 228 -13.17 -13.79 -27.10
N GLU A 229 -12.17 -14.24 -27.87
CA GLU A 229 -10.83 -13.66 -27.84
C GLU A 229 -10.83 -12.22 -28.36
N ARG A 230 -11.56 -11.96 -29.46
CA ARG A 230 -11.66 -10.60 -30.03
C ARG A 230 -12.39 -9.67 -29.07
N ARG A 231 -13.44 -10.15 -28.41
CA ARG A 231 -14.19 -9.41 -27.40
C ARG A 231 -13.32 -9.06 -26.19
N TYR A 232 -12.49 -10.00 -25.71
CA TYR A 232 -11.52 -9.74 -24.64
C TYR A 232 -10.45 -8.72 -25.05
N LEU A 233 -9.91 -8.81 -26.27
CA LEU A 233 -8.97 -7.82 -26.80
C LEU A 233 -9.59 -6.42 -26.88
N THR A 234 -10.81 -6.30 -27.40
CA THR A 234 -11.56 -5.03 -27.44
C THR A 234 -11.82 -4.48 -26.04
N PHE A 235 -12.04 -5.34 -25.04
CA PHE A 235 -12.17 -4.91 -23.64
C PHE A 235 -10.84 -4.34 -23.09
N ARG A 236 -9.71 -4.99 -23.36
CA ARG A 236 -8.39 -4.48 -22.95
C ARG A 236 -8.06 -3.15 -23.61
N GLU A 237 -8.31 -3.03 -24.92
CA GLU A 237 -8.15 -1.80 -25.67
C GLU A 237 -9.02 -0.68 -25.08
N PHE A 238 -10.29 -0.96 -24.78
CA PHE A 238 -11.20 -0.02 -24.14
C PHE A 238 -10.71 0.49 -22.78
N LEU A 239 -10.13 -0.38 -21.93
CA LEU A 239 -9.61 0.01 -20.62
C LEU A 239 -8.37 0.92 -20.71
N GLY A 240 -7.53 0.71 -21.72
CA GLY A 240 -6.31 1.49 -21.95
C GLY A 240 -6.49 2.67 -22.91
N ALA A 241 -7.63 2.78 -23.57
CA ALA A 241 -7.84 3.70 -24.67
C ALA A 241 -7.78 5.16 -24.24
N THR A 242 -7.06 5.94 -25.05
CA THR A 242 -7.08 7.42 -25.00
C THR A 242 -7.91 8.04 -26.11
N ASP A 243 -8.39 7.24 -27.06
CA ASP A 243 -9.13 7.67 -28.25
C ASP A 243 -10.64 7.35 -28.10
N PRO A 244 -11.53 8.36 -28.26
CA PRO A 244 -12.97 8.18 -28.23
C PRO A 244 -13.54 7.12 -29.18
N SER A 245 -12.87 6.83 -30.29
CA SER A 245 -13.34 5.87 -31.31
C SER A 245 -13.56 4.45 -30.75
N SER A 246 -12.72 4.04 -29.80
CA SER A 246 -12.79 2.73 -29.13
C SER A 246 -13.95 2.62 -28.13
N PHE A 247 -14.43 3.74 -27.58
CA PHE A 247 -15.52 3.73 -26.59
C PHE A 247 -16.83 3.28 -27.22
N TRP A 248 -17.15 3.72 -28.43
CA TRP A 248 -18.44 3.47 -29.05
C TRP A 248 -18.65 1.99 -29.34
N THR A 249 -17.66 1.34 -29.94
CA THR A 249 -17.67 -0.10 -30.20
C THR A 249 -17.78 -0.89 -28.89
N ALA A 250 -17.03 -0.51 -27.85
CA ALA A 250 -17.07 -1.19 -26.56
C ALA A 250 -18.41 -1.02 -25.82
N ILE A 251 -18.99 0.19 -25.84
CA ILE A 251 -20.32 0.47 -25.27
C ILE A 251 -21.38 -0.33 -26.01
N ASN A 252 -21.33 -0.37 -27.35
CA ASN A 252 -22.31 -1.11 -28.16
C ASN A 252 -22.20 -2.63 -27.96
N SER A 253 -20.99 -3.15 -27.73
CA SER A 253 -20.72 -4.56 -27.38
C SER A 253 -20.98 -4.92 -25.91
N GLY A 254 -21.49 -3.98 -25.11
CA GLY A 254 -21.81 -4.21 -23.70
C GLY A 254 -20.60 -4.45 -22.80
N LEU A 255 -19.43 -3.92 -23.17
CA LEU A 255 -18.18 -4.06 -22.40
C LEU A 255 -18.06 -3.02 -21.27
N ALA A 256 -18.72 -1.87 -21.42
CA ALA A 256 -18.77 -0.83 -20.40
C ALA A 256 -19.66 -1.25 -19.21
N PHE A 257 -19.12 -1.18 -17.99
CA PHE A 257 -19.87 -1.48 -16.78
C PHE A 257 -20.73 -0.27 -16.37
N GLN A 258 -22.03 -0.51 -16.16
CA GLN A 258 -22.97 0.53 -15.74
C GLN A 258 -23.00 0.69 -14.20
N ARG A 259 -22.67 1.90 -13.73
CA ARG A 259 -22.73 2.31 -12.32
C ARG A 259 -24.16 2.68 -11.90
N ASP A 260 -24.47 2.58 -10.61
CA ASP A 260 -25.79 2.90 -10.03
C ASP A 260 -26.25 4.35 -10.33
N TYR A 261 -25.34 5.32 -10.31
CA TYR A 261 -25.68 6.74 -10.51
C TYR A 261 -26.11 7.06 -11.95
N GLU A 262 -25.74 6.21 -12.92
CA GLU A 262 -26.02 6.45 -14.34
C GLU A 262 -27.52 6.40 -14.64
N THR A 263 -28.28 5.58 -13.90
CA THR A 263 -29.74 5.53 -14.03
C THR A 263 -30.37 6.86 -13.62
N GLN A 264 -29.86 7.49 -12.54
CA GLN A 264 -30.32 8.81 -12.10
C GLN A 264 -29.97 9.88 -13.14
N LEU A 265 -28.74 9.86 -13.67
CA LEU A 265 -28.31 10.78 -14.73
C LEU A 265 -29.21 10.66 -15.97
N ARG A 266 -29.45 9.43 -16.46
CA ARG A 266 -30.29 9.18 -17.63
C ARG A 266 -31.71 9.66 -17.42
N SER A 267 -32.31 9.42 -16.25
CA SER A 267 -33.66 9.87 -15.91
C SER A 267 -33.77 11.40 -15.88
N LEU A 268 -32.76 12.09 -15.35
CA LEU A 268 -32.74 13.54 -15.28
C LEU A 268 -32.60 14.17 -16.67
N VAL A 269 -31.67 13.65 -17.49
CA VAL A 269 -31.50 14.08 -18.89
C VAL A 269 -32.75 13.80 -19.72
N GLY A 270 -33.40 12.65 -19.53
CA GLY A 270 -34.66 12.32 -20.22
C GLY A 270 -35.77 13.33 -19.95
N ARG A 271 -35.96 13.72 -18.69
CA ARG A 271 -36.94 14.76 -18.32
C ARG A 271 -36.65 16.11 -18.96
N SER A 272 -35.37 16.52 -19.01
CA SER A 272 -34.97 17.77 -19.67
C SER A 272 -35.13 17.74 -21.19
N LEU A 273 -34.91 16.60 -21.83
CA LEU A 273 -35.11 16.43 -23.28
C LEU A 273 -36.60 16.45 -23.68
N GLU A 274 -37.49 15.97 -22.81
CA GLU A 274 -38.94 15.97 -23.03
C GLU A 274 -39.58 17.35 -22.74
N GLY A 275 -38.99 18.13 -21.83
CA GLY A 275 -39.36 19.54 -21.61
C GLY A 275 -38.98 20.41 -22.81
N ARG A 276 -39.78 21.43 -23.17
CA ARG A 276 -39.45 22.40 -24.22
C ARG A 276 -38.31 23.33 -23.75
N SER A 277 -37.10 22.78 -23.67
CA SER A 277 -35.92 23.17 -22.86
C SER A 277 -35.26 24.52 -23.21
N GLN A 278 -36.01 25.63 -23.16
CA GLN A 278 -35.44 26.98 -23.11
C GLN A 278 -35.26 27.40 -21.66
N GLY A 279 -34.04 27.80 -21.28
CA GLY A 279 -33.73 28.37 -19.97
C GLY A 279 -33.37 27.39 -18.85
N ASP A 280 -33.37 26.07 -19.11
CA ASP A 280 -32.90 25.09 -18.13
C ASP A 280 -31.38 25.23 -17.88
N PRO A 281 -30.91 25.18 -16.62
CA PRO A 281 -29.49 25.17 -16.30
C PRO A 281 -28.79 23.89 -16.79
N PRO A 282 -27.46 23.91 -16.99
CA PRO A 282 -26.71 22.72 -17.36
C PRO A 282 -26.78 21.64 -16.28
N ILE A 283 -26.82 20.38 -16.71
CA ILE A 283 -26.79 19.21 -15.83
C ILE A 283 -25.33 18.84 -15.55
N LEU A 284 -24.94 18.76 -14.29
CA LEU A 284 -23.55 18.50 -13.92
C LEU A 284 -23.35 17.08 -13.35
N LEU A 285 -22.47 16.30 -13.96
CA LEU A 285 -21.99 15.02 -13.44
C LEU A 285 -20.69 15.24 -12.66
N THR A 286 -20.69 14.97 -11.35
CA THR A 286 -19.57 15.33 -10.47
C THR A 286 -18.98 14.14 -9.74
N GLY A 287 -17.68 14.16 -9.47
CA GLY A 287 -17.01 13.10 -8.73
C GLY A 287 -15.51 13.05 -8.96
N GLN A 288 -14.83 12.19 -8.22
CA GLN A 288 -13.37 12.02 -8.24
C GLN A 288 -12.88 11.30 -9.51
N THR A 289 -11.58 11.31 -9.80
CA THR A 289 -11.02 10.43 -10.84
C THR A 289 -11.26 8.96 -10.49
N GLY A 290 -11.44 8.12 -11.52
CA GLY A 290 -11.62 6.68 -11.32
C GLY A 290 -13.03 6.28 -10.85
N THR A 291 -14.02 7.17 -10.96
CA THR A 291 -15.45 6.86 -10.64
C THR A 291 -16.29 6.42 -11.84
N GLY A 292 -15.77 6.52 -13.07
CA GLY A 292 -16.45 6.10 -14.31
C GLY A 292 -17.14 7.23 -15.10
N LYS A 293 -16.96 8.50 -14.72
CA LYS A 293 -17.65 9.66 -15.36
C LYS A 293 -17.52 9.72 -16.88
N THR A 294 -16.31 9.61 -17.42
CA THR A 294 -16.05 9.66 -18.87
C THR A 294 -16.82 8.56 -19.62
N VAL A 295 -16.79 7.34 -19.11
CA VAL A 295 -17.53 6.20 -19.70
C VAL A 295 -19.04 6.44 -19.57
N ALA A 296 -19.52 6.89 -18.43
CA ALA A 296 -20.94 7.20 -18.21
C ALA A 296 -21.47 8.30 -19.16
N LEU A 297 -20.67 9.34 -19.44
CA LEU A 297 -21.04 10.39 -20.39
C LEU A 297 -21.06 9.88 -21.83
N ALA A 298 -20.08 9.07 -22.24
CA ALA A 298 -20.12 8.42 -23.54
C ALA A 298 -21.34 7.47 -23.65
N SER A 299 -21.59 6.63 -22.64
CA SER A 299 -22.76 5.74 -22.60
C SER A 299 -24.08 6.51 -22.64
N LEU A 300 -24.17 7.66 -21.96
CA LEU A 300 -25.32 8.57 -22.04
C LEU A 300 -25.53 9.07 -23.47
N ALA A 301 -24.49 9.64 -24.09
CA ALA A 301 -24.56 10.14 -25.46
C ALA A 301 -25.01 9.04 -26.45
N PHE A 302 -24.43 7.85 -26.31
CA PHE A 302 -24.78 6.68 -27.12
C PHE A 302 -26.23 6.22 -26.93
N SER A 303 -26.69 6.11 -25.68
CA SER A 303 -28.05 5.65 -25.38
C SER A 303 -29.13 6.62 -25.89
N VAL A 304 -28.92 7.92 -25.72
CA VAL A 304 -29.86 8.95 -26.20
C VAL A 304 -29.87 9.01 -27.73
N ALA A 305 -28.71 8.91 -28.37
CA ALA A 305 -28.65 8.90 -29.84
C ALA A 305 -29.37 7.67 -30.43
N LYS A 306 -29.30 6.49 -29.77
CA LYS A 306 -30.04 5.29 -30.18
C LYS A 306 -31.57 5.43 -30.13
N GLU A 307 -32.10 6.40 -29.40
CA GLU A 307 -33.56 6.68 -29.39
C GLU A 307 -34.04 7.32 -30.69
N ARG A 308 -33.11 7.83 -31.52
CA ARG A 308 -33.40 8.43 -32.84
C ARG A 308 -34.40 9.58 -32.74
N LYS A 309 -34.36 10.36 -31.66
CA LYS A 309 -35.27 11.51 -31.44
C LYS A 309 -34.54 12.86 -31.37
N TYR A 310 -33.24 12.83 -31.09
CA TYR A 310 -32.46 14.01 -30.74
C TYR A 310 -31.12 13.98 -31.50
N ALA A 311 -30.59 15.16 -31.85
CA ALA A 311 -29.20 15.28 -32.28
C ALA A 311 -28.29 15.22 -31.04
N VAL A 312 -27.16 14.53 -31.12
CA VAL A 312 -26.26 14.36 -29.98
C VAL A 312 -24.81 14.66 -30.38
N ILE A 313 -24.16 15.57 -29.67
CA ILE A 313 -22.73 15.87 -29.78
C ILE A 313 -22.04 15.46 -28.49
N HIS A 314 -21.02 14.62 -28.59
CA HIS A 314 -20.13 14.26 -27.48
C HIS A 314 -18.78 14.96 -27.60
N ILE A 315 -18.43 15.79 -26.63
CA ILE A 315 -17.18 16.55 -26.56
C ILE A 315 -16.27 15.85 -25.54
N PRO A 316 -15.23 15.11 -25.98
CA PRO A 316 -14.36 14.35 -25.10
C PRO A 316 -13.39 15.23 -24.31
N ARG A 317 -12.83 14.71 -23.21
CA ARG A 317 -11.92 15.43 -22.29
C ARG A 317 -10.67 16.04 -22.90
N ARG A 318 -10.19 15.53 -24.03
CA ARG A 318 -8.99 16.03 -24.73
C ARG A 318 -9.30 16.87 -25.97
N ALA A 319 -10.57 17.15 -26.22
CA ALA A 319 -10.93 18.04 -27.30
C ALA A 319 -10.40 19.46 -27.07
N SER A 320 -10.14 20.16 -28.17
CA SER A 320 -10.03 21.61 -28.17
C SER A 320 -11.31 22.21 -27.54
N ARG A 321 -11.21 23.39 -26.93
CA ARG A 321 -12.41 24.03 -26.37
C ARG A 321 -13.44 24.22 -27.48
N PRO A 322 -14.71 23.86 -27.25
CA PRO A 322 -15.73 23.96 -28.28
C PRO A 322 -15.94 25.41 -28.70
N SER A 323 -16.07 25.63 -30.00
CA SER A 323 -16.48 26.93 -30.53
C SER A 323 -17.98 27.12 -30.33
N TYR A 324 -18.36 28.17 -29.61
CA TYR A 324 -19.76 28.46 -29.32
C TYR A 324 -20.55 28.76 -30.60
N GLU A 325 -19.91 29.41 -31.58
CA GLU A 325 -20.50 29.74 -32.88
C GLU A 325 -20.77 28.49 -33.72
N VAL A 326 -19.84 27.53 -33.70
CA VAL A 326 -20.01 26.26 -34.44
C VAL A 326 -21.14 25.42 -33.85
N ILE A 327 -21.25 25.38 -32.52
CA ILE A 327 -22.36 24.68 -31.85
C ILE A 327 -23.69 25.36 -32.19
N ASP A 328 -23.73 26.70 -32.19
CA ASP A 328 -24.93 27.46 -32.55
C ASP A 328 -25.36 27.21 -34.01
N ASP A 329 -24.45 27.26 -34.98
CA ASP A 329 -24.76 26.95 -36.40
C ASP A 329 -25.27 25.51 -36.56
N PHE A 330 -24.67 24.54 -35.86
CA PHE A 330 -25.15 23.16 -35.89
C PHE A 330 -26.56 23.03 -35.28
N CYS A 331 -26.81 23.69 -34.14
CA CYS A 331 -28.14 23.67 -33.51
C CYS A 331 -29.19 24.31 -34.41
N ALA A 332 -28.85 25.42 -35.08
CA ALA A 332 -29.71 26.07 -36.06
C ALA A 332 -30.12 25.11 -37.18
N TRP A 333 -29.13 24.41 -37.74
CA TRP A 333 -29.37 23.42 -38.77
C TRP A 333 -30.26 22.27 -38.29
N ALA A 334 -30.01 21.73 -37.10
CA ALA A 334 -30.82 20.65 -36.53
C ALA A 334 -32.29 21.08 -36.37
N GLU A 335 -32.54 22.33 -35.95
CA GLU A 335 -33.87 22.91 -35.84
C GLU A 335 -34.55 23.07 -37.21
N GLU A 336 -33.81 23.48 -38.25
CA GLU A 336 -34.31 23.61 -39.64
C GLU A 336 -34.82 22.27 -40.21
N ILE A 337 -34.13 21.17 -39.89
CA ILE A 337 -34.54 19.81 -40.30
C ILE A 337 -35.51 19.16 -39.31
N SER A 338 -36.18 19.96 -38.47
CA SER A 338 -37.22 19.53 -37.52
C SER A 338 -36.75 18.59 -36.40
N ILE A 339 -35.46 18.58 -36.06
CA ILE A 339 -34.98 17.91 -34.84
C ILE A 339 -35.33 18.79 -33.62
N PRO A 340 -36.05 18.25 -32.62
CA PRO A 340 -36.68 19.09 -31.59
C PRO A 340 -35.70 19.69 -30.58
N VAL A 341 -34.63 18.96 -30.22
CA VAL A 341 -33.63 19.32 -29.20
C VAL A 341 -32.27 18.70 -29.55
N THR A 342 -31.19 19.44 -29.31
CA THR A 342 -29.80 18.93 -29.40
C THR A 342 -29.24 18.67 -28.00
N LEU A 343 -28.76 17.44 -27.74
CA LEU A 343 -28.03 17.08 -26.54
C LEU A 343 -26.53 17.33 -26.72
N LEU A 344 -25.96 18.14 -25.84
CA LEU A 344 -24.53 18.39 -25.75
C LEU A 344 -23.98 17.65 -24.52
N VAL A 345 -23.11 16.68 -24.74
CA VAL A 345 -22.44 15.94 -23.66
C VAL A 345 -20.97 16.33 -23.64
N TRP A 346 -20.55 17.13 -22.66
CA TRP A 346 -19.21 17.69 -22.59
C TRP A 346 -18.42 17.17 -21.38
N ASP A 347 -17.52 16.21 -21.63
CA ASP A 347 -16.60 15.69 -20.62
C ASP A 347 -15.42 16.64 -20.38
N GLY A 348 -15.70 17.88 -19.98
CA GLY A 348 -14.66 18.91 -19.85
C GLY A 348 -13.88 18.88 -18.53
N MET A 349 -14.42 18.30 -17.45
CA MET A 349 -13.87 18.42 -16.09
C MET A 349 -13.59 19.89 -15.70
N LEU A 350 -14.49 20.80 -16.10
CA LEU A 350 -14.33 22.26 -15.95
C LEU A 350 -15.12 22.81 -14.75
N ASP A 351 -14.94 24.10 -14.49
CA ASP A 351 -15.77 24.84 -13.55
C ASP A 351 -17.23 24.95 -14.05
N PRO A 352 -18.26 24.76 -13.18
CA PRO A 352 -19.67 24.93 -13.52
C PRO A 352 -20.03 26.21 -14.30
N ASP A 353 -19.31 27.30 -14.07
CA ASP A 353 -19.56 28.58 -14.73
C ASP A 353 -19.26 28.54 -16.23
N GLU A 354 -18.28 27.74 -16.67
CA GLU A 354 -17.95 27.58 -18.10
C GLU A 354 -19.09 26.90 -18.86
N TYR A 355 -19.72 25.88 -18.26
CA TYR A 355 -20.92 25.24 -18.83
C TYR A 355 -22.11 26.20 -18.86
N SER A 356 -22.28 26.98 -17.79
CA SER A 356 -23.35 27.98 -17.67
C SER A 356 -23.21 29.09 -18.72
N ARG A 357 -21.98 29.52 -19.05
CA ARG A 357 -21.71 30.49 -20.12
C ARG A 357 -22.13 29.97 -21.49
N LEU A 358 -21.74 28.75 -21.85
CA LEU A 358 -22.17 28.12 -23.11
C LEU A 358 -23.69 27.99 -23.17
N LYS A 359 -24.32 27.52 -22.09
CA LYS A 359 -25.77 27.38 -22.04
C LYS A 359 -26.50 28.72 -22.20
N LYS A 360 -26.07 29.76 -21.47
CA LYS A 360 -26.62 31.13 -21.60
C LYS A 360 -26.45 31.69 -23.02
N TYR A 361 -25.31 31.45 -23.65
CA TYR A 361 -25.08 31.86 -25.04
C TYR A 361 -26.10 31.23 -25.99
N LEU A 362 -26.29 29.92 -25.91
CA LEU A 362 -27.24 29.18 -26.76
C LEU A 362 -28.70 29.58 -26.48
N ASP A 363 -29.06 29.74 -25.20
CA ASP A 363 -30.39 30.21 -24.79
C ASP A 363 -30.69 31.62 -25.31
N SER A 364 -29.70 32.53 -25.27
CA SER A 364 -29.86 33.90 -25.77
C SER A 364 -30.14 33.97 -27.27
N ARG A 365 -29.78 32.92 -28.02
CA ARG A 365 -30.08 32.75 -29.45
C ARG A 365 -31.29 31.87 -29.72
N GLY A 366 -32.01 31.49 -28.67
CA GLY A 366 -33.24 30.72 -28.76
C GLY A 366 -33.04 29.23 -29.03
N ARG A 367 -31.81 28.71 -28.98
CA ARG A 367 -31.51 27.31 -29.31
C ARG A 367 -32.05 26.33 -28.29
N ARG A 368 -32.67 25.25 -28.76
CA ARG A 368 -33.19 24.17 -27.90
C ARG A 368 -32.12 23.15 -27.62
N THR A 369 -31.43 23.33 -26.50
CA THR A 369 -30.32 22.46 -26.11
C THR A 369 -30.41 21.96 -24.68
N VAL A 370 -29.94 20.74 -24.46
CA VAL A 370 -29.68 20.19 -23.12
C VAL A 370 -28.17 20.00 -23.01
N LEU A 371 -27.53 20.63 -22.02
CA LEU A 371 -26.09 20.55 -21.80
C LEU A 371 -25.81 19.69 -20.57
N VAL A 372 -24.98 18.67 -20.73
CA VAL A 372 -24.47 17.82 -19.65
C VAL A 372 -22.95 18.00 -19.57
N GLY A 373 -22.45 18.48 -18.43
CA GLY A 373 -21.03 18.72 -18.18
C GLY A 373 -20.45 17.78 -17.12
N SER A 374 -19.14 17.51 -17.16
CA SER A 374 -18.42 16.86 -16.05
C SER A 374 -17.64 17.86 -15.19
N CYS A 375 -17.63 17.64 -13.87
CA CYS A 375 -16.84 18.41 -12.92
C CYS A 375 -16.14 17.49 -11.90
N TYR A 376 -15.07 17.98 -11.27
CA TYR A 376 -14.61 17.39 -10.00
C TYR A 376 -15.62 17.69 -8.88
N PHE A 377 -15.58 16.88 -7.83
CA PHE A 377 -16.49 17.04 -6.69
C PHE A 377 -16.27 18.39 -6.00
N ARG A 378 -17.36 19.10 -5.69
CA ARG A 378 -17.40 20.34 -4.91
C ARG A 378 -18.67 20.35 -4.06
N LYS A 379 -18.63 20.92 -2.86
CA LYS A 379 -19.81 20.97 -1.97
C LYS A 379 -20.92 21.88 -2.51
N ASP A 380 -20.55 22.99 -3.14
CA ASP A 380 -21.48 24.05 -3.56
C ASP A 380 -21.87 23.98 -5.05
N LEU A 381 -22.14 22.77 -5.55
CA LEU A 381 -22.51 22.60 -6.95
C LEU A 381 -23.92 23.11 -7.24
N PRO A 382 -24.12 23.86 -8.34
CA PRO A 382 -25.46 24.25 -8.76
C PRO A 382 -26.27 23.00 -9.17
N LYS A 383 -27.57 23.02 -8.87
CA LYS A 383 -28.52 21.99 -9.29
C LYS A 383 -29.07 22.33 -10.68
N PRO A 384 -29.38 21.33 -11.54
CA PRO A 384 -29.34 19.90 -11.27
C PRO A 384 -27.93 19.28 -11.41
N SER A 385 -27.52 18.51 -10.39
CA SER A 385 -26.26 17.78 -10.38
C SER A 385 -26.45 16.34 -9.94
N VAL A 386 -25.59 15.44 -10.44
CA VAL A 386 -25.56 14.01 -10.10
C VAL A 386 -24.14 13.67 -9.66
N THR A 387 -24.00 13.04 -8.49
CA THR A 387 -22.69 12.64 -7.95
C THR A 387 -22.37 11.19 -8.32
N ALA A 388 -21.18 10.97 -8.90
CA ALA A 388 -20.55 9.68 -9.11
C ALA A 388 -19.71 9.29 -7.88
N PRO A 389 -20.19 8.39 -7.01
CA PRO A 389 -19.50 8.04 -5.77
C PRO A 389 -18.21 7.23 -6.01
N ALA A 390 -17.20 7.49 -5.17
CA ALA A 390 -15.94 6.75 -5.16
C ALA A 390 -16.11 5.27 -4.78
N SER A 391 -16.99 5.00 -3.80
CA SER A 391 -17.25 3.66 -3.31
C SER A 391 -18.25 2.89 -4.20
N LEU A 392 -18.10 1.57 -4.19
CA LEU A 392 -19.03 0.60 -4.74
C LEU A 392 -19.91 0.08 -3.61
N ARG A 393 -21.23 0.12 -3.80
CA ARG A 393 -22.16 -0.55 -2.88
C ARG A 393 -21.96 -2.06 -2.98
N GLN A 394 -22.24 -2.81 -1.93
CA GLN A 394 -22.05 -4.27 -1.93
C GLN A 394 -22.79 -4.98 -3.09
N LYS A 395 -24.02 -4.55 -3.40
CA LYS A 395 -24.78 -5.06 -4.55
C LYS A 395 -24.13 -4.69 -5.90
N GLU A 396 -23.58 -3.49 -6.00
CA GLU A 396 -22.91 -2.99 -7.20
C GLU A 396 -21.60 -3.75 -7.43
N MET A 397 -20.81 -3.98 -6.38
CA MET A 397 -19.61 -4.83 -6.44
C MET A 397 -19.93 -6.23 -6.95
N GLN A 398 -21.00 -6.86 -6.47
CA GLN A 398 -21.42 -8.18 -6.98
C GLN A 398 -21.84 -8.17 -8.46
N ARG A 399 -22.38 -7.05 -8.98
CA ARG A 399 -22.65 -6.90 -10.41
C ARG A 399 -21.35 -6.70 -11.20
N PHE A 400 -20.41 -5.94 -10.64
CA PHE A 400 -19.10 -5.71 -11.25
C PHE A 400 -18.30 -7.00 -11.38
N GLU A 401 -18.27 -7.84 -10.34
CA GLU A 401 -17.64 -9.16 -10.39
C GLU A 401 -18.27 -10.06 -11.47
N ARG A 402 -19.61 -10.10 -11.54
CA ARG A 402 -20.34 -10.86 -12.58
C ARG A 402 -20.09 -10.33 -13.99
N HIS A 403 -19.95 -9.02 -14.13
CA HIS A 403 -19.64 -8.38 -15.41
C HIS A 403 -18.24 -8.78 -15.90
N LEU A 404 -17.25 -8.76 -15.00
CA LEU A 404 -15.89 -9.18 -15.31
C LEU A 404 -15.79 -10.68 -15.66
N ASP A 405 -16.50 -11.53 -14.93
CA ASP A 405 -16.59 -12.98 -15.21
C ASP A 405 -17.19 -13.23 -16.61
N GLY A 406 -18.24 -12.50 -16.97
CA GLY A 406 -18.85 -12.57 -18.30
C GLY A 406 -17.97 -12.10 -19.47
N ILE A 407 -16.82 -11.47 -19.18
CA ILE A 407 -15.83 -11.02 -20.18
C ILE A 407 -14.56 -11.91 -20.13
N GLY A 408 -14.52 -12.91 -19.25
CA GLY A 408 -13.39 -13.83 -19.10
C GLY A 408 -12.32 -13.37 -18.10
N VAL A 409 -12.60 -12.37 -17.26
CA VAL A 409 -11.69 -11.91 -16.19
C VAL A 409 -12.04 -12.60 -14.88
N GLN A 410 -11.27 -13.61 -14.50
CA GLN A 410 -11.48 -14.33 -13.24
C GLN A 410 -10.88 -13.61 -12.03
N ILE A 411 -11.71 -13.38 -11.01
CA ILE A 411 -11.30 -12.77 -9.74
C ILE A 411 -11.08 -13.87 -8.70
N HIS A 412 -9.85 -14.05 -8.24
CA HIS A 412 -9.55 -15.08 -7.25
C HIS A 412 -9.85 -14.60 -5.82
N ALA A 413 -9.97 -15.55 -4.88
CA ALA A 413 -10.23 -15.25 -3.47
C ALA A 413 -9.15 -14.36 -2.82
N ARG A 414 -7.91 -14.43 -3.32
CA ARG A 414 -6.80 -13.54 -2.89
C ARG A 414 -7.05 -12.08 -3.31
N ASP A 415 -7.59 -11.85 -4.50
CA ASP A 415 -7.82 -10.52 -5.06
C ASP A 415 -8.98 -9.84 -4.33
N ARG A 416 -10.01 -10.60 -3.93
CA ARG A 416 -11.10 -10.12 -3.06
C ARG A 416 -10.61 -9.62 -1.69
N LYS A 417 -9.61 -10.27 -1.09
CA LYS A 417 -9.01 -9.81 0.18
C LYS A 417 -8.23 -8.50 0.02
N ILE A 418 -7.74 -8.21 -1.19
CA ILE A 418 -6.99 -7.00 -1.51
C ILE A 418 -7.94 -5.81 -1.76
N LEU A 419 -9.21 -6.03 -2.09
CA LEU A 419 -10.23 -4.99 -2.35
C LEU A 419 -10.90 -4.39 -1.09
N LYS A 420 -10.21 -4.36 0.06
CA LYS A 420 -10.80 -3.89 1.34
C LYS A 420 -11.39 -2.47 1.29
N ASP A 421 -10.85 -1.59 0.45
CA ASP A 421 -11.28 -0.19 0.37
C ASP A 421 -12.64 0.04 -0.31
N ASN A 422 -13.24 -0.97 -0.95
CA ASN A 422 -14.52 -0.84 -1.70
C ASN A 422 -14.57 0.32 -2.72
N THR A 423 -13.46 0.99 -3.04
CA THR A 423 -13.43 2.09 -4.02
C THR A 423 -13.32 1.54 -5.43
N PHE A 424 -13.99 2.19 -6.38
CA PHE A 424 -13.94 1.78 -7.78
C PHE A 424 -12.55 1.98 -8.38
N LEU A 425 -11.83 3.03 -7.98
CA LEU A 425 -10.44 3.26 -8.36
C LEU A 425 -9.53 2.09 -7.97
N SER A 426 -9.64 1.59 -6.74
CA SER A 426 -8.87 0.43 -6.26
C SER A 426 -9.21 -0.82 -7.07
N ALA A 427 -10.49 -1.04 -7.38
CA ALA A 427 -10.93 -2.14 -8.23
C ALA A 427 -10.32 -2.06 -9.64
N LEU A 428 -10.36 -0.89 -10.28
CA LEU A 428 -9.74 -0.67 -11.60
C LEU A 428 -8.23 -0.91 -11.55
N TYR A 429 -7.53 -0.25 -10.62
CA TYR A 429 -6.07 -0.27 -10.58
C TYR A 429 -5.48 -1.64 -10.22
N ARG A 430 -6.14 -2.38 -9.30
CA ARG A 430 -5.65 -3.67 -8.81
C ARG A 430 -6.12 -4.86 -9.65
N LEU A 431 -7.36 -4.85 -10.17
CA LEU A 431 -7.91 -5.96 -10.96
C LEU A 431 -7.65 -5.83 -12.46
N LEU A 432 -7.52 -4.61 -12.98
CA LEU A 432 -7.44 -4.34 -14.42
C LEU A 432 -6.14 -3.58 -14.76
N PRO A 433 -5.00 -4.30 -14.95
CA PRO A 433 -3.71 -3.67 -15.21
C PRO A 433 -3.69 -2.70 -16.39
N ASP A 434 -4.45 -3.01 -17.45
CA ASP A 434 -4.55 -2.16 -18.65
C ASP A 434 -5.18 -0.79 -18.35
N SER A 435 -5.92 -0.64 -17.24
CA SER A 435 -6.51 0.65 -16.83
C SER A 435 -5.55 1.56 -16.05
N ARG A 436 -4.41 1.04 -15.55
CA ARG A 436 -3.49 1.78 -14.66
C ARG A 436 -2.97 3.07 -15.29
N GLY A 437 -2.60 3.02 -16.57
CA GLY A 437 -2.11 4.18 -17.31
C GLY A 437 -3.16 5.28 -17.46
N ALA A 438 -4.42 4.93 -17.69
CA ALA A 438 -5.52 5.87 -17.80
C ALA A 438 -5.88 6.49 -16.43
N VAL A 439 -5.95 5.66 -15.38
CA VAL A 439 -6.23 6.09 -14.00
C VAL A 439 -5.14 7.04 -13.49
N SER A 440 -3.87 6.66 -13.62
CA SER A 440 -2.72 7.47 -13.22
C SER A 440 -2.71 8.85 -13.90
N LYS A 441 -2.88 8.89 -15.24
CA LYS A 441 -2.98 10.15 -15.99
C LYS A 441 -4.16 11.01 -15.53
N GLY A 442 -5.30 10.37 -15.24
CA GLY A 442 -6.49 11.07 -14.73
C GLY A 442 -6.24 11.74 -13.38
N LEU A 443 -5.55 11.05 -12.47
CA LEU A 443 -5.22 11.54 -11.14
C LEU A 443 -4.24 12.71 -11.20
N VAL A 444 -3.21 12.61 -12.05
CA VAL A 444 -2.28 13.73 -12.29
C VAL A 444 -3.02 14.98 -12.79
N LEU A 445 -3.97 14.82 -13.72
CA LEU A 445 -4.79 15.94 -14.19
C LEU A 445 -5.69 16.52 -13.08
N GLU A 446 -6.15 15.71 -12.13
CA GLU A 446 -6.90 16.16 -10.95
C GLU A 446 -6.01 16.92 -9.96
N LEU A 447 -4.79 16.42 -9.72
CA LEU A 447 -3.78 17.09 -8.90
C LEU A 447 -3.45 18.48 -9.46
N ARG A 448 -3.10 18.57 -10.76
CA ARG A 448 -2.80 19.86 -11.42
C ARG A 448 -3.99 20.82 -11.41
N HIS A 449 -5.22 20.31 -11.54
CA HIS A 449 -6.43 21.12 -11.40
C HIS A 449 -6.61 21.65 -9.97
N THR A 450 -6.32 20.81 -8.97
CA THR A 450 -6.38 21.17 -7.55
C THR A 450 -5.36 22.26 -7.21
N GLU A 451 -4.10 22.08 -7.62
CA GLU A 451 -3.01 23.05 -7.43
C GLU A 451 -3.36 24.42 -8.04
N SER A 452 -3.82 24.43 -9.29
CA SER A 452 -4.20 25.67 -9.99
C SER A 452 -5.44 26.34 -9.37
N THR A 453 -6.40 25.56 -8.88
CA THR A 453 -7.59 26.07 -8.19
C THR A 453 -7.24 26.74 -6.88
N LEU A 454 -6.40 26.10 -6.05
CA LEU A 454 -5.92 26.68 -4.79
C LEU A 454 -5.11 27.96 -5.05
N THR A 455 -4.18 27.93 -5.99
CA THR A 455 -3.34 29.09 -6.33
C THR A 455 -4.18 30.27 -6.81
N ARG A 456 -5.21 30.03 -7.63
CA ARG A 456 -6.13 31.08 -8.10
C ARG A 456 -7.00 31.62 -6.97
N ALA A 457 -7.58 30.75 -6.15
CA ALA A 457 -8.43 31.15 -5.04
C ALA A 457 -7.65 31.99 -4.01
N ALA A 458 -6.41 31.60 -3.71
CA ALA A 458 -5.51 32.37 -2.84
C ALA A 458 -5.24 33.79 -3.33
N ARG A 459 -5.13 34.01 -4.66
CA ARG A 459 -4.93 35.35 -5.26
C ARG A 459 -6.20 36.22 -5.21
N THR A 460 -7.37 35.60 -5.14
CA THR A 460 -8.66 36.31 -5.29
C THR A 460 -9.30 36.61 -3.93
N GLU A 461 -9.12 35.76 -2.93
CA GLU A 461 -9.67 35.90 -1.57
C GLU A 461 -8.72 36.67 -0.63
N ALA A 462 -8.14 37.77 -1.13
CA ALA A 462 -7.16 38.58 -0.38
C ALA A 462 -7.76 39.38 0.80
N ASP A 463 -9.09 39.39 0.95
CA ASP A 463 -9.76 40.00 2.10
C ASP A 463 -9.82 39.00 3.26
N TYR A 464 -9.04 39.26 4.32
CA TYR A 464 -9.08 38.49 5.56
C TYR A 464 -10.41 38.75 6.29
N GLU A 465 -11.33 37.79 6.24
CA GLU A 465 -12.51 37.80 7.11
C GLU A 465 -12.17 37.08 8.43
N PRO A 466 -12.22 37.77 9.59
CA PRO A 466 -11.89 37.15 10.85
C PRO A 466 -12.92 36.04 11.20
N PRO A 467 -12.47 34.77 11.38
CA PRO A 467 -13.38 33.64 11.52
C PRO A 467 -14.07 33.58 12.90
N THR A 468 -13.65 34.42 13.85
CA THR A 468 -14.20 34.45 15.21
C THR A 468 -14.40 35.87 15.70
N ALA A 469 -15.30 36.05 16.66
CA ALA A 469 -15.52 37.35 17.31
C ALA A 469 -14.25 37.90 17.97
N MET A 470 -13.37 37.03 18.48
CA MET A 470 -12.07 37.43 19.02
C MET A 470 -11.12 37.91 17.92
N ALA A 471 -11.00 37.18 16.80
CA ALA A 471 -10.21 37.62 15.66
C ALA A 471 -10.73 38.95 15.09
N ALA A 472 -12.05 39.14 15.06
CA ALA A 472 -12.67 40.39 14.62
C ALA A 472 -12.36 41.55 15.58
N ALA A 473 -12.39 41.30 16.89
CA ALA A 473 -12.00 42.29 17.89
C ALA A 473 -10.51 42.67 17.80
N LEU A 474 -9.62 41.70 17.56
CA LEU A 474 -8.18 41.92 17.38
C LEU A 474 -7.88 42.66 16.06
N TYR A 475 -8.59 42.32 14.99
CA TYR A 475 -8.53 43.03 13.70
C TYR A 475 -8.99 44.48 13.85
N ALA A 476 -10.14 44.70 14.48
CA ALA A 476 -10.68 46.04 14.75
C ALA A 476 -9.78 46.87 15.70
N ALA A 477 -8.98 46.21 16.54
CA ALA A 477 -8.00 46.86 17.40
C ALA A 477 -6.69 47.22 16.69
N GLY A 478 -6.54 46.91 15.39
CA GLY A 478 -5.33 47.15 14.61
C GLY A 478 -4.16 46.23 14.97
N LEU A 479 -4.38 45.22 15.81
CA LEU A 479 -3.33 44.30 16.29
C LEU A 479 -2.95 43.22 15.26
N LEU A 480 -3.71 43.12 14.16
CA LEU A 480 -3.44 42.20 13.06
C LEU A 480 -2.88 42.92 11.81
N ASP A 481 -2.74 44.25 11.83
CA ASP A 481 -2.20 45.05 10.71
C ASP A 481 -0.67 44.91 10.58
N GLU A 482 0.06 44.79 11.70
CA GLU A 482 1.51 44.55 11.70
C GLU A 482 1.88 43.14 11.20
N LEU A 483 0.99 42.16 11.41
CA LEU A 483 1.12 40.81 10.86
C LEU A 483 1.04 40.83 9.34
N ALA A 484 0.22 41.69 8.73
CA ALA A 484 0.13 41.85 7.28
C ALA A 484 1.34 42.59 6.68
N LEU A 485 2.00 43.47 7.45
CA LEU A 485 3.20 44.22 7.05
C LEU A 485 4.48 43.37 7.11
N ALA A 486 4.65 42.59 8.18
CA ALA A 486 5.75 41.63 8.31
C ALA A 486 5.72 40.53 7.22
N LEU A 487 4.54 40.28 6.62
CA LEU A 487 4.34 39.34 5.52
C LEU A 487 4.59 39.95 4.13
N ARG A 488 4.64 41.28 3.99
CA ARG A 488 4.90 41.97 2.69
C ARG A 488 6.39 42.21 2.45
N GLU A 489 7.18 42.44 3.49
CA GLU A 489 8.63 42.68 3.36
C GLU A 489 9.41 41.43 2.89
N VAL A 490 8.83 40.23 3.01
CA VAL A 490 9.45 38.95 2.60
C VAL A 490 9.20 38.62 1.12
N GLU A 491 8.22 39.25 0.45
CA GLU A 491 7.95 39.03 -0.99
C GLU A 491 9.10 39.52 -1.88
N GLU A 492 9.98 40.41 -1.40
CA GLU A 492 11.12 40.93 -2.17
C GLU A 492 12.43 40.13 -2.00
N GLU A 493 12.53 39.20 -1.03
CA GLU A 493 13.75 38.39 -0.81
C GLU A 493 13.71 36.98 -1.43
N GLN A 494 12.60 36.53 -2.01
CA GLN A 494 12.45 35.17 -2.56
C GLN A 494 12.69 35.02 -4.08
N GLU A 495 13.50 35.89 -4.72
CA GLU A 495 13.87 35.70 -6.13
C GLU A 495 15.12 34.85 -6.39
N GLU A 496 15.82 34.36 -5.36
CA GLU A 496 16.94 33.45 -5.56
C GLU A 496 16.93 32.28 -4.56
N ASP A 497 16.00 31.32 -4.72
CA ASP A 497 16.29 29.99 -4.18
C ASP A 497 15.69 28.81 -4.95
N LYS A 498 16.46 27.73 -5.00
CA LYS A 498 16.22 26.50 -5.79
C LYS A 498 15.09 25.64 -5.22
N SER A 499 13.87 26.18 -5.09
CA SER A 499 12.72 25.40 -4.63
C SER A 499 12.30 24.36 -5.69
N PHE A 500 12.22 23.09 -5.28
CA PHE A 500 11.65 22.00 -6.08
C PHE A 500 10.16 22.23 -6.43
N TYR A 501 9.46 23.04 -5.63
CA TYR A 501 8.03 23.33 -5.76
C TYR A 501 7.78 24.69 -6.41
N ARG A 502 6.72 24.81 -7.22
CA ARG A 502 6.30 26.06 -7.89
C ARG A 502 5.59 27.02 -6.95
N GLY A 503 5.23 26.58 -5.74
CA GLY A 503 4.61 27.42 -4.72
C GLY A 503 4.20 26.64 -3.46
N PRO A 504 3.73 27.36 -2.43
CA PRO A 504 3.46 26.79 -1.10
C PRO A 504 2.32 25.77 -1.07
N TYR A 505 1.29 25.93 -1.93
CA TYR A 505 0.20 24.95 -2.04
C TYR A 505 0.64 23.62 -2.68
N GLU A 506 1.57 23.66 -3.64
CA GLU A 506 2.15 22.44 -4.22
C GLU A 506 2.99 21.71 -3.16
N LYS A 507 3.82 22.44 -2.40
CA LYS A 507 4.58 21.88 -1.27
C LYS A 507 3.65 21.26 -0.22
N LEU A 508 2.55 21.92 0.12
CA LEU A 508 1.54 21.39 1.06
C LEU A 508 0.94 20.07 0.56
N ILE A 509 0.45 20.04 -0.68
CA ILE A 509 -0.19 18.84 -1.24
C ILE A 509 0.82 17.71 -1.31
N HIS A 510 2.04 17.97 -1.78
CA HIS A 510 3.07 16.94 -1.91
C HIS A 510 3.49 16.37 -0.56
N THR A 511 3.62 17.22 0.47
CA THR A 511 3.85 16.80 1.87
C THR A 511 2.76 15.83 2.35
N VAL A 512 1.50 16.18 2.13
CA VAL A 512 0.35 15.35 2.50
C VAL A 512 0.36 14.02 1.71
N LEU A 513 0.66 14.05 0.42
CA LEU A 513 0.73 12.85 -0.42
C LEU A 513 1.84 11.89 0.03
N ILE A 514 3.03 12.40 0.35
CA ILE A 514 4.14 11.57 0.84
C ILE A 514 3.79 10.88 2.15
N ALA A 515 3.27 11.61 3.14
CA ALA A 515 2.86 10.99 4.40
C ALA A 515 1.70 9.99 4.21
N SER A 516 0.74 10.33 3.33
CA SER A 516 -0.42 9.48 3.07
C SER A 516 -0.11 8.22 2.27
N ARG A 517 0.96 8.21 1.45
CA ARG A 517 1.51 6.98 0.84
C ARG A 517 1.94 5.97 1.90
N HIS A 518 2.41 6.47 3.04
CA HIS A 518 2.72 5.68 4.22
C HIS A 518 1.51 5.61 5.16
N GLY A 519 0.29 5.86 4.67
CA GLY A 519 -0.95 5.81 5.46
C GLY A 519 -0.95 6.64 6.74
N GLN A 520 -0.15 7.72 6.81
CA GLN A 520 -0.10 8.63 7.94
C GLN A 520 -0.76 9.97 7.59
N PRO A 521 -1.79 10.40 8.34
CA PRO A 521 -2.34 11.74 8.21
C PRO A 521 -1.41 12.74 8.92
N VAL A 522 -1.18 13.91 8.32
CA VAL A 522 -0.26 14.93 8.84
C VAL A 522 -1.01 15.92 9.73
N PRO A 523 -0.56 16.20 10.97
CA PRO A 523 -1.12 17.28 11.78
C PRO A 523 -1.09 18.62 11.04
N LEU A 524 -2.19 19.37 11.07
CA LEU A 524 -2.33 20.64 10.35
C LEU A 524 -1.21 21.62 10.70
N ASP A 525 -0.94 21.81 11.99
CA ASP A 525 0.08 22.73 12.48
C ASP A 525 1.49 22.32 12.02
N LEU A 526 1.72 21.00 11.85
CA LEU A 526 2.98 20.48 11.32
C LEU A 526 3.09 20.79 9.83
N ALA A 527 2.05 20.49 9.05
CA ALA A 527 2.02 20.78 7.62
C ALA A 527 2.21 22.28 7.32
N LEU A 528 1.58 23.16 8.11
CA LEU A 528 1.75 24.61 7.97
C LEU A 528 3.17 25.08 8.27
N ARG A 529 3.85 24.49 9.27
CA ARG A 529 5.27 24.80 9.54
C ARG A 529 6.20 24.39 8.42
N VAL A 530 5.98 23.22 7.82
CA VAL A 530 6.78 22.71 6.69
C VAL A 530 6.66 23.62 5.46
N VAL A 531 5.47 24.17 5.24
CA VAL A 531 5.22 25.10 4.13
C VAL A 531 5.77 26.51 4.42
N GLY A 532 5.81 26.92 5.69
CA GLY A 532 6.33 28.20 6.13
C GLY A 532 5.23 29.20 6.52
N ARG A 533 5.59 30.20 7.35
CA ARG A 533 4.65 31.17 7.96
C ARG A 533 3.84 31.97 6.93
N ASP A 534 4.35 32.12 5.71
CA ASP A 534 3.80 33.03 4.71
C ASP A 534 3.06 32.27 3.59
N GLY A 535 3.12 30.93 3.60
CA GLY A 535 2.79 30.14 2.42
C GLY A 535 1.29 29.93 2.17
N VAL A 536 0.43 29.96 3.18
CA VAL A 536 -0.98 29.56 3.00
C VAL A 536 -1.95 30.40 3.84
N ARG A 537 -2.93 31.03 3.18
CA ARG A 537 -4.00 31.83 3.80
C ARG A 537 -5.36 31.18 3.59
N ASN A 538 -6.31 31.38 4.51
CA ASN A 538 -7.69 30.87 4.40
C ASN A 538 -7.79 29.35 4.12
N LEU A 539 -6.83 28.56 4.63
CA LEU A 539 -6.70 27.14 4.30
C LEU A 539 -8.00 26.33 4.48
N PRO A 540 -8.78 26.49 5.57
CA PRO A 540 -10.03 25.75 5.72
C PRO A 540 -11.05 26.07 4.61
N GLN A 541 -11.17 27.34 4.22
CA GLN A 541 -12.06 27.77 3.14
C GLN A 541 -11.56 27.25 1.79
N LEU A 542 -10.26 27.31 1.53
CA LEU A 542 -9.63 26.82 0.30
C LEU A 542 -9.73 25.29 0.17
N LEU A 543 -9.41 24.55 1.24
CA LEU A 543 -9.51 23.09 1.26
C LEU A 543 -10.97 22.62 1.17
N SER A 544 -11.94 23.39 1.69
CA SER A 544 -13.36 23.06 1.53
C SER A 544 -13.83 23.00 0.07
N LYS A 545 -13.10 23.67 -0.85
CA LYS A 545 -13.40 23.73 -2.29
C LYS A 545 -12.77 22.58 -3.08
N ILE A 546 -11.88 21.81 -2.47
CA ILE A 546 -11.19 20.68 -3.11
C ILE A 546 -11.45 19.39 -2.33
N ASP A 547 -11.22 18.25 -2.97
CA ASP A 547 -11.55 16.95 -2.40
C ASP A 547 -10.34 15.97 -2.38
N LEU A 548 -9.23 16.33 -3.03
CA LEU A 548 -8.02 15.52 -3.07
C LEU A 548 -7.32 15.42 -1.70
N VAL A 549 -7.33 16.52 -0.96
CA VAL A 549 -6.83 16.62 0.42
C VAL A 549 -8.03 16.63 1.35
N GLN A 550 -8.11 15.63 2.22
CA GLN A 550 -9.16 15.48 3.22
C GLN A 550 -8.76 16.13 4.53
N TRP A 551 -9.77 16.73 5.16
CA TRP A 551 -9.69 17.36 6.46
C TRP A 551 -10.33 16.44 7.49
N GLY A 552 -9.54 16.00 8.47
CA GLY A 552 -10.00 15.19 9.60
C GLY A 552 -9.86 15.94 10.91
N GLU A 553 -10.78 15.70 11.85
CA GLU A 553 -10.71 16.20 13.22
C GLU A 553 -10.74 15.00 14.17
N ASP A 554 -9.79 14.95 15.11
CA ASP A 554 -9.78 13.91 16.14
C ASP A 554 -10.74 14.24 17.30
N GLN A 555 -10.89 13.32 18.26
CA GLN A 555 -11.78 13.52 19.42
C GLN A 555 -11.37 14.68 20.34
N ASN A 556 -10.14 15.16 20.19
CA ASN A 556 -9.57 16.25 20.99
C ASN A 556 -9.61 17.59 20.24
N GLY A 557 -10.18 17.63 19.02
CA GLY A 557 -10.25 18.83 18.19
C GLY A 557 -8.97 19.12 17.41
N ASN A 558 -8.02 18.18 17.31
CA ASN A 558 -6.84 18.35 16.49
C ASN A 558 -7.16 18.06 15.02
N TYR A 559 -6.69 18.92 14.13
CA TYR A 559 -6.91 18.78 12.70
C TYR A 559 -5.76 18.05 12.02
N ASN A 560 -6.10 17.13 11.13
CA ASN A 560 -5.16 16.39 10.31
C ASN A 560 -5.52 16.49 8.83
N LEU A 561 -4.49 16.47 7.99
CA LEU A 561 -4.57 16.47 6.54
C LEU A 561 -4.14 15.11 5.98
N SER A 562 -4.92 14.53 5.09
CA SER A 562 -4.57 13.28 4.42
C SER A 562 -5.02 13.28 2.96
N ALA A 563 -4.41 12.41 2.14
CA ALA A 563 -5.04 12.00 0.90
C ALA A 563 -6.31 11.18 1.19
N ARG A 564 -7.12 10.95 0.16
CA ARG A 564 -8.35 10.14 0.27
C ARG A 564 -8.09 8.69 0.69
N ASN A 565 -6.97 8.13 0.24
CA ASN A 565 -6.52 6.78 0.56
C ASN A 565 -5.04 6.60 0.21
N GLU A 566 -4.43 5.56 0.77
CA GLU A 566 -3.00 5.24 0.59
C GLU A 566 -2.65 4.92 -0.86
N LEU A 567 -3.50 4.14 -1.56
CA LEU A 567 -3.25 3.73 -2.95
C LEU A 567 -3.19 4.94 -3.91
N GLU A 568 -4.11 5.89 -3.76
CA GLU A 568 -4.17 7.10 -4.57
C GLU A 568 -2.94 7.97 -4.37
N ALA A 569 -2.48 8.12 -3.11
CA ALA A 569 -1.25 8.80 -2.78
C ALA A 569 -0.04 8.12 -3.44
N THR A 570 0.06 6.79 -3.34
CA THR A 570 1.12 6.02 -4.00
C THR A 570 1.13 6.22 -5.51
N VAL A 571 -0.05 6.12 -6.16
CA VAL A 571 -0.17 6.29 -7.62
C VAL A 571 0.25 7.69 -8.05
N LEU A 572 -0.10 8.73 -7.28
CA LEU A 572 0.27 10.11 -7.59
C LEU A 572 1.77 10.36 -7.44
N ILE A 573 2.39 9.89 -6.35
CA ILE A 573 3.84 10.03 -6.13
C ILE A 573 4.64 9.32 -7.23
N GLU A 574 4.20 8.12 -7.65
CA GLU A 574 4.82 7.38 -8.76
C GLU A 574 4.59 8.05 -10.12
N ALA A 575 3.38 8.57 -10.36
CA ALA A 575 3.02 9.20 -11.64
C ALA A 575 3.75 10.52 -11.89
N GLU A 576 3.94 11.33 -10.84
CA GLU A 576 4.75 12.55 -10.86
C GLU A 576 6.26 12.24 -10.91
N ARG A 577 6.65 10.96 -10.89
CA ARG A 577 8.06 10.51 -10.90
C ARG A 577 8.88 11.16 -9.80
N THR A 578 8.27 11.33 -8.62
CA THR A 578 8.99 11.83 -7.44
C THR A 578 10.17 10.90 -7.19
N THR A 579 11.38 11.46 -7.19
CA THR A 579 12.58 10.65 -6.94
C THR A 579 12.58 10.20 -5.49
N ASN A 580 13.21 9.04 -5.21
CA ASN A 580 13.40 8.60 -3.83
C ASN A 580 14.07 9.69 -2.98
N GLN A 581 15.05 10.38 -3.55
CA GLN A 581 15.70 11.50 -2.89
C GLN A 581 14.70 12.60 -2.52
N ALA A 582 13.91 13.13 -3.45
CA ALA A 582 12.93 14.17 -3.15
C ALA A 582 11.88 13.75 -2.09
N GLU A 583 11.50 12.46 -2.09
CA GLU A 583 10.62 11.91 -1.05
C GLU A 583 11.27 11.99 0.33
N ILE A 584 12.53 11.57 0.44
CA ILE A 584 13.30 11.59 1.69
C ILE A 584 13.59 13.00 2.18
N GLU A 585 13.83 13.94 1.25
CA GLU A 585 14.00 15.37 1.57
C GLU A 585 12.73 15.91 2.22
N THR A 586 11.57 15.61 1.63
CA THR A 586 10.28 16.05 2.18
C THR A 586 9.98 15.39 3.52
N LEU A 587 10.30 14.11 3.69
CA LEU A 587 10.15 13.42 4.99
C LEU A 587 11.05 14.06 6.06
N ALA A 588 12.30 14.39 5.72
CA ALA A 588 13.22 15.08 6.62
C ALA A 588 12.70 16.49 6.98
N ASP A 589 12.21 17.25 6.02
CA ASP A 589 11.61 18.58 6.25
C ASP A 589 10.39 18.50 7.20
N VAL A 590 9.56 17.47 7.05
CA VAL A 590 8.42 17.24 7.95
C VAL A 590 8.90 16.92 9.35
N LEU A 591 9.86 16.01 9.48
CA LEU A 591 10.35 15.57 10.78
C LEU A 591 11.09 16.69 11.53
N SER A 592 11.83 17.56 10.83
CA SER A 592 12.53 18.71 11.42
C SER A 592 11.59 19.80 11.94
N CYS A 593 10.36 19.83 11.45
CA CYS A 593 9.35 20.78 11.89
C CYS A 593 8.56 20.32 13.12
N ILE A 594 8.75 19.10 13.61
CA ILE A 594 8.01 18.56 14.77
C ILE A 594 8.28 19.39 16.03
N ARG A 595 7.22 19.62 16.82
CA ARG A 595 7.33 20.23 18.16
C ARG A 595 6.74 19.29 19.21
N PRO A 596 7.59 18.72 20.08
CA PRO A 596 7.09 17.97 21.22
C PRO A 596 6.35 18.89 22.21
N ASP A 597 5.29 18.36 22.81
CA ASP A 597 4.61 19.00 23.94
C ASP A 597 5.33 18.72 25.28
N THR A 598 4.82 19.31 26.37
CA THR A 598 5.41 19.12 27.71
C THR A 598 5.05 17.77 28.36
N THR A 599 4.29 16.90 27.68
CA THR A 599 3.92 15.60 28.23
C THR A 599 5.07 14.62 28.07
N ALA A 600 5.12 13.60 28.93
CA ALA A 600 6.14 12.55 28.82
C ALA A 600 6.09 11.77 27.48
N PHE A 601 4.98 11.86 26.74
CA PHE A 601 4.79 11.20 25.46
C PHE A 601 5.01 12.12 24.25
N GLY A 602 5.20 13.43 24.47
CA GLY A 602 5.51 14.42 23.44
C GLY A 602 4.34 14.84 22.53
N GLY A 603 3.12 14.37 22.79
CA GLY A 603 1.91 14.81 22.08
C GLY A 603 1.68 14.18 20.71
N GLY A 604 0.75 14.76 19.95
CA GLY A 604 0.28 14.24 18.66
C GLY A 604 1.36 14.22 17.57
N GLU A 605 2.23 15.21 17.52
CA GLU A 605 3.29 15.30 16.49
C GLU A 605 4.42 14.29 16.72
N VAL A 606 4.81 14.07 17.98
CA VAL A 606 5.76 13.01 18.31
C VAL A 606 5.16 11.64 18.01
N GLN A 607 3.86 11.47 18.25
CA GLN A 607 3.17 10.24 17.88
C GLN A 607 3.13 10.04 16.36
N PHE A 608 2.86 11.09 15.58
CA PHE A 608 2.98 11.06 14.12
C PHE A 608 4.37 10.60 13.66
N ALA A 609 5.45 11.11 14.28
CA ALA A 609 6.83 10.70 13.97
C ALA A 609 7.05 9.20 14.23
N VAL A 610 6.58 8.70 15.38
CA VAL A 610 6.69 7.29 15.76
C VAL A 610 5.93 6.42 14.76
N ASP A 611 4.71 6.79 14.41
CA ASP A 611 3.85 6.01 13.52
C ASP A 611 4.38 6.03 12.08
N LEU A 612 4.96 7.14 11.62
CA LEU A 612 5.64 7.23 10.33
C LEU A 612 6.88 6.33 10.30
N LEU A 613 7.77 6.44 11.29
CA LEU A 613 9.00 5.64 11.36
C LEU A 613 8.73 4.16 11.63
N SER A 614 7.58 3.79 12.18
CA SER A 614 7.18 2.38 12.26
C SER A 614 6.99 1.73 10.89
N ARG A 615 6.74 2.54 9.83
CA ARG A 615 6.53 2.08 8.46
C ARG A 615 7.77 2.24 7.56
N ILE A 616 8.48 3.36 7.69
CA ILE A 616 9.68 3.65 6.85
C ILE A 616 11.01 3.32 7.53
N GLY A 617 11.00 3.08 8.84
CA GLY A 617 12.20 2.84 9.62
C GLY A 617 12.63 1.36 9.65
N PRO A 618 13.61 1.02 10.51
CA PRO A 618 14.27 -0.30 10.54
C PRO A 618 13.37 -1.50 10.85
N GLN A 619 12.14 -1.25 11.30
CA GLN A 619 11.14 -2.28 11.62
C GLN A 619 9.98 -2.32 10.61
N GLY A 620 9.99 -1.41 9.63
CA GLY A 620 8.96 -1.28 8.61
C GLY A 620 9.19 -2.17 7.39
N ASP A 621 8.19 -2.22 6.51
CA ASP A 621 8.19 -3.10 5.33
C ASP A 621 9.14 -2.62 4.20
N GLU A 622 9.57 -1.35 4.24
CA GLU A 622 10.46 -0.73 3.23
C GLU A 622 11.87 -0.42 3.77
N ASP A 623 12.37 -1.15 4.78
CA ASP A 623 13.64 -0.87 5.46
C ASP A 623 14.84 -0.69 4.50
N GLN A 624 14.96 -1.55 3.48
CA GLN A 624 16.03 -1.51 2.49
C GLN A 624 16.05 -0.23 1.66
N ARG A 625 14.87 0.39 1.44
CA ARG A 625 14.73 1.60 0.62
C ARG A 625 15.23 2.84 1.37
N TYR A 626 15.03 2.90 2.68
CA TYR A 626 15.35 4.09 3.48
C TYR A 626 16.66 3.96 4.28
N ALA A 627 17.25 2.76 4.37
CA ALA A 627 18.41 2.51 5.21
C ALA A 627 19.63 3.41 4.92
N GLU A 628 19.89 3.72 3.64
CA GLU A 628 20.98 4.62 3.25
C GLU A 628 20.77 6.07 3.74
N HIS A 629 19.53 6.43 4.07
CA HIS A 629 19.11 7.77 4.45
C HIS A 629 18.78 7.92 5.93
N TYR A 630 18.89 6.87 6.74
CA TYR A 630 18.57 6.93 8.18
C TYR A 630 19.33 8.02 8.94
N LEU A 631 20.59 8.31 8.61
CA LEU A 631 21.33 9.40 9.23
C LEU A 631 20.73 10.78 8.92
N ARG A 632 20.23 11.00 7.69
CA ARG A 632 19.55 12.24 7.31
C ARG A 632 18.24 12.42 8.09
N ILE A 633 17.48 11.33 8.24
CA ILE A 633 16.24 11.31 9.01
C ILE A 633 16.52 11.55 10.50
N ALA A 634 17.58 10.94 11.04
CA ALA A 634 18.02 11.17 12.42
C ALA A 634 18.40 12.63 12.66
N ASN A 635 19.13 13.27 11.73
CA ASN A 635 19.45 14.70 11.81
C ASN A 635 18.21 15.58 11.87
N ALA A 636 17.20 15.31 11.03
CA ALA A 636 15.95 16.06 11.08
C ALA A 636 15.25 15.94 12.44
N ILE A 637 15.21 14.75 13.03
CA ILE A 637 14.63 14.54 14.38
C ILE A 637 15.44 15.29 15.44
N ALA A 638 16.76 15.30 15.32
CA ALA A 638 17.65 16.04 16.22
C ALA A 638 17.39 17.53 16.17
N ASP A 639 17.24 18.10 14.97
CA ASP A 639 16.94 19.51 14.76
C ASP A 639 15.60 19.89 15.41
N ALA A 640 14.58 19.05 15.23
CA ALA A 640 13.28 19.24 15.86
C ALA A 640 13.35 19.18 17.40
N ASN A 641 14.11 18.23 17.93
CA ASN A 641 14.18 17.99 19.37
C ASN A 641 15.03 19.05 20.10
N SER A 642 16.12 19.50 19.48
CA SER A 642 17.01 20.55 20.00
C SER A 642 16.38 21.95 19.93
N SER A 643 15.56 22.20 18.91
CA SER A 643 14.82 23.47 18.76
C SER A 643 13.57 23.56 19.66
N ALA A 644 13.21 22.47 20.32
CA ALA A 644 12.01 22.41 21.17
C ALA A 644 12.25 23.07 22.53
N PHE A 645 11.21 23.73 23.06
CA PHE A 645 11.25 24.26 24.43
C PHE A 645 11.42 23.16 25.49
N SER A 646 10.80 21.99 25.24
CA SER A 646 10.93 20.80 26.09
C SER A 646 11.31 19.63 25.21
N PRO A 647 12.58 19.18 25.24
CA PRO A 647 13.01 18.00 24.49
C PRO A 647 12.19 16.75 24.86
N SER A 648 11.93 15.91 23.87
CA SER A 648 11.20 14.65 24.03
C SER A 648 12.15 13.46 24.08
N PRO A 649 12.14 12.68 25.17
CA PRO A 649 12.92 11.45 25.26
C PRO A 649 12.54 10.40 24.21
N ARG A 650 11.33 10.47 23.63
CA ARG A 650 10.90 9.59 22.53
C ARG A 650 11.54 9.95 21.20
N LEU A 651 11.71 11.25 20.92
CA LEU A 651 12.43 11.69 19.71
C LEU A 651 13.91 11.33 19.81
N ALA A 652 14.53 11.54 20.97
CA ALA A 652 15.89 11.09 21.24
C ALA A 652 16.06 9.57 21.01
N LEU A 653 15.12 8.75 21.50
CA LEU A 653 15.13 7.31 21.25
C LEU A 653 15.07 6.96 19.75
N LEU A 654 14.25 7.67 18.96
CA LEU A 654 14.15 7.46 17.52
C LEU A 654 15.44 7.88 16.79
N GLU A 655 16.00 9.04 17.15
CA GLU A 655 17.29 9.52 16.63
C GLU A 655 18.40 8.50 16.88
N THR A 656 18.60 8.09 18.13
CA THR A 656 19.63 7.12 18.52
C THR A 656 19.48 5.80 17.77
N ASN A 657 18.25 5.29 17.63
CA ASN A 657 17.98 4.05 16.91
C ASN A 657 18.33 4.16 15.43
N LEU A 658 17.94 5.24 14.76
CA LEU A 658 18.25 5.47 13.34
C LEU A 658 19.76 5.65 13.10
N CYS A 659 20.46 6.38 13.98
CA CYS A 659 21.92 6.49 13.93
C CYS A 659 22.60 5.11 13.98
N ARG A 660 22.19 4.26 14.93
CA ARG A 660 22.76 2.91 15.08
C ARG A 660 22.42 1.99 13.89
N GLU A 661 21.21 2.06 13.36
CA GLU A 661 20.81 1.24 12.20
C GLU A 661 21.47 1.71 10.89
N TRP A 662 21.72 3.02 10.74
CA TRP A 662 22.56 3.55 9.66
C TRP A 662 23.99 3.00 9.73
N VAL A 663 24.61 2.96 10.91
CA VAL A 663 25.93 2.37 11.12
C VAL A 663 25.96 0.90 10.69
N LYS A 664 24.95 0.11 11.07
CA LYS A 664 24.85 -1.29 10.63
C LYS A 664 24.70 -1.42 9.11
N PHE A 665 23.95 -0.52 8.48
CA PHE A 665 23.80 -0.49 7.03
C PHE A 665 25.15 -0.23 6.35
N THR A 666 25.83 0.86 6.71
CA THR A 666 27.12 1.25 6.11
C THR A 666 28.23 0.26 6.39
N GLN A 667 28.15 -0.45 7.52
CA GLN A 667 29.05 -1.56 7.84
C GLN A 667 28.85 -2.76 6.90
N ARG A 668 27.62 -3.09 6.50
CA ARG A 668 27.31 -4.19 5.56
C ARG A 668 27.67 -3.84 4.12
N THR A 669 27.45 -2.59 3.72
CA THR A 669 27.68 -2.10 2.35
C THR A 669 29.08 -1.53 2.15
N GLN A 670 29.87 -1.36 3.22
CA GLN A 670 31.21 -0.76 3.22
C GLN A 670 31.25 0.66 2.63
N THR A 671 30.17 1.42 2.78
CA THR A 671 30.05 2.79 2.20
C THR A 671 30.64 3.89 3.06
N ALA A 672 30.83 3.66 4.36
CA ALA A 672 31.46 4.58 5.31
C ALA A 672 32.62 3.89 6.02
N ASN A 673 33.63 4.65 6.47
CA ASN A 673 34.77 4.08 7.21
C ASN A 673 34.46 3.92 8.72
N SER A 674 35.32 3.21 9.45
CA SER A 674 35.08 2.94 10.89
C SER A 674 35.10 4.20 11.75
N ALA A 675 35.91 5.22 11.39
CA ALA A 675 35.97 6.48 12.12
C ALA A 675 34.65 7.26 12.02
N GLU A 676 34.10 7.39 10.81
CA GLU A 676 32.79 8.03 10.56
C GLU A 676 31.66 7.30 11.28
N ARG A 677 31.65 5.96 11.25
CA ARG A 677 30.66 5.16 11.97
C ARG A 677 30.75 5.36 13.48
N ASN A 678 31.96 5.42 14.03
CA ASN A 678 32.16 5.65 15.45
C ASN A 678 31.75 7.06 15.89
N GLU A 679 31.98 8.08 15.07
CA GLU A 679 31.51 9.45 15.33
C GLU A 679 29.98 9.52 15.47
N VAL A 680 29.25 8.85 14.57
CA VAL A 680 27.78 8.76 14.65
C VAL A 680 27.32 8.01 15.90
N LEU A 681 28.04 6.97 16.33
CA LEU A 681 27.72 6.26 17.57
C LEU A 681 27.99 7.10 18.83
N CYS A 682 29.09 7.86 18.87
CA CYS A 682 29.39 8.78 19.97
C CYS A 682 28.31 9.85 20.11
N ARG A 683 27.85 10.43 19.00
CA ARG A 683 26.69 11.33 19.02
C ARG A 683 25.43 10.64 19.54
N ALA A 684 25.15 9.44 19.06
CA ALA A 684 23.97 8.68 19.49
C ALA A 684 23.99 8.38 21.00
N GLU A 685 25.18 8.16 21.56
CA GLU A 685 25.44 8.01 23.00
C GLU A 685 25.15 9.29 23.79
N GLU A 686 25.63 10.45 23.33
CA GLU A 686 25.36 11.74 23.97
C GLU A 686 23.85 12.02 24.05
N VAL A 687 23.14 11.81 22.94
CA VAL A 687 21.68 12.04 22.85
C VAL A 687 20.90 11.15 23.82
N VAL A 688 21.25 9.86 23.92
CA VAL A 688 20.55 8.94 24.83
C VAL A 688 20.89 9.23 26.30
N ASP A 689 22.13 9.64 26.60
CA ASP A 689 22.57 10.00 27.95
C ASP A 689 21.82 11.25 28.46
N GLU A 690 21.70 12.28 27.62
CA GLU A 690 20.91 13.48 27.94
C GLU A 690 19.42 13.15 28.18
N ALA A 691 18.82 12.31 27.32
CA ALA A 691 17.44 11.87 27.48
C ALA A 691 17.24 11.02 28.76
N LEU A 692 18.24 10.20 29.14
CA LEU A 692 18.21 9.44 30.38
C LEU A 692 18.28 10.34 31.61
N GLU A 693 19.06 11.43 31.59
CA GLU A 693 19.10 12.38 32.70
C GLU A 693 17.76 13.12 32.86
N GLN A 694 17.12 13.53 31.76
CA GLN A 694 15.78 14.15 31.77
C GLN A 694 14.71 13.22 32.38
N THR A 695 14.81 11.91 32.17
CA THR A 695 13.84 10.94 32.70
C THR A 695 14.05 10.58 34.16
N ARG A 696 15.14 11.00 34.83
CA ARG A 696 15.40 10.69 36.25
C ARG A 696 14.38 11.29 37.20
N THR A 697 13.88 12.48 36.89
CA THR A 697 12.94 13.25 37.72
C THR A 697 11.48 13.09 37.27
N ALA A 698 11.23 12.38 36.16
CA ALA A 698 9.91 12.26 35.55
C ALA A 698 8.97 11.32 36.31
N HIS A 699 7.67 11.63 36.28
CA HIS A 699 6.61 10.89 36.98
C HIS A 699 6.46 9.43 36.48
N ARG A 700 5.70 8.60 37.23
CA ARG A 700 5.51 7.13 37.02
C ARG A 700 5.28 6.66 35.57
N GLY A 701 4.76 7.50 34.67
CA GLY A 701 4.56 7.18 33.24
C GLY A 701 5.84 7.10 32.39
N ALA A 702 6.95 7.70 32.84
CA ALA A 702 8.21 7.73 32.09
C ALA A 702 9.10 6.48 32.26
N ARG A 703 8.73 5.54 33.15
CA ARG A 703 9.55 4.33 33.43
C ARG A 703 9.74 3.45 32.20
N GLY A 704 8.70 3.29 31.38
CA GLY A 704 8.79 2.48 30.15
C GLY A 704 9.74 3.09 29.11
N ILE A 705 9.64 4.41 28.90
CA ILE A 705 10.53 5.13 27.97
C ILE A 705 11.97 5.07 28.45
N ARG A 706 12.21 5.23 29.77
CA ARG A 706 13.54 5.09 30.36
C ARG A 706 14.14 3.71 30.11
N SER A 707 13.35 2.63 30.24
CA SER A 707 13.84 1.28 29.95
C SER A 707 14.27 1.12 28.49
N ASN A 708 13.44 1.62 27.56
CA ASN A 708 13.77 1.60 26.13
C ASN A 708 15.06 2.39 25.83
N LEU A 709 15.24 3.55 26.47
CA LEU A 709 16.48 4.34 26.34
C LEU A 709 17.69 3.58 26.89
N LEU A 710 17.58 2.88 28.03
CA LEU A 710 18.69 2.06 28.56
C LEU A 710 19.04 0.90 27.61
N VAL A 711 18.04 0.23 27.03
CA VAL A 711 18.25 -0.82 26.03
C VAL A 711 18.96 -0.27 24.79
N GLU A 712 18.56 0.92 24.32
CA GLU A 712 19.20 1.57 23.17
C GLU A 712 20.62 2.03 23.52
N GLN A 713 20.85 2.61 24.71
CA GLN A 713 22.18 2.99 25.19
C GLN A 713 23.13 1.78 25.26
N ALA A 714 22.66 0.64 25.77
CA ALA A 714 23.43 -0.60 25.77
C ALA A 714 23.73 -1.09 24.34
N SER A 715 22.78 -0.92 23.42
CA SER A 715 22.94 -1.28 22.02
C SER A 715 23.99 -0.41 21.32
N VAL A 716 24.00 0.90 21.60
CA VAL A 716 25.02 1.85 21.10
C VAL A 716 26.40 1.48 21.64
N ALA A 717 26.52 1.27 22.96
CA ALA A 717 27.78 0.87 23.58
C ALA A 717 28.33 -0.46 23.00
N GLY A 718 27.44 -1.43 22.76
CA GLY A 718 27.78 -2.67 22.07
C GLY A 718 28.26 -2.44 20.63
N SER A 719 27.62 -1.52 19.90
CA SER A 719 28.01 -1.17 18.53
C SER A 719 29.36 -0.46 18.49
N GLN A 720 29.66 0.42 19.46
CA GLN A 720 30.98 1.05 19.57
C GLN A 720 32.07 0.01 19.86
N LEU A 721 31.78 -0.97 20.73
CA LEU A 721 32.72 -2.07 20.99
C LEU A 721 32.96 -2.88 19.71
N TYR A 722 31.90 -3.16 18.95
CA TYR A 722 32.00 -3.85 17.67
C TYR A 722 32.90 -3.10 16.66
N GLU A 723 32.78 -1.76 16.58
CA GLU A 723 33.63 -0.91 15.73
C GLU A 723 35.08 -0.89 16.22
N LEU A 724 35.31 -0.78 17.53
CA LEU A 724 36.65 -0.84 18.13
C LEU A 724 37.37 -2.14 17.77
N LEU A 725 36.67 -3.28 17.79
CA LEU A 725 37.24 -4.58 17.44
C LEU A 725 37.55 -4.75 15.95
N ARG A 726 37.15 -3.78 15.11
CA ARG A 726 37.38 -3.77 13.65
C ARG A 726 38.06 -2.50 13.17
N SER A 727 38.69 -1.74 14.08
CA SER A 727 39.38 -0.51 13.74
C SER A 727 40.77 -0.75 13.10
N GLY A 728 41.19 -2.01 12.94
CA GLY A 728 42.40 -2.38 12.21
C GLY A 728 42.25 -2.25 10.69
N PRO A 729 43.36 -2.35 9.93
CA PRO A 729 43.31 -2.32 8.47
C PRO A 729 42.42 -3.44 7.92
N ASP A 730 41.67 -3.18 6.85
CA ASP A 730 40.72 -4.10 6.22
C ASP A 730 39.62 -4.65 7.18
N ASN A 731 39.16 -3.82 8.14
CA ASN A 731 38.20 -4.20 9.19
C ASN A 731 38.68 -5.38 10.07
N SER A 732 39.98 -5.51 10.25
CA SER A 732 40.58 -6.51 11.14
C SER A 732 40.68 -6.03 12.59
N LEU A 733 41.03 -6.95 13.48
CA LEU A 733 41.33 -6.63 14.88
C LEU A 733 42.47 -5.60 14.96
N PRO A 734 42.33 -4.54 15.77
CA PRO A 734 43.42 -3.60 15.98
C PRO A 734 44.63 -4.29 16.61
N SER A 735 45.83 -3.89 16.20
CA SER A 735 47.09 -4.36 16.76
C SER A 735 47.94 -3.17 17.20
N PRO A 736 48.19 -2.97 18.51
CA PRO A 736 47.75 -3.80 19.63
C PRO A 736 46.26 -3.65 19.95
N ILE A 737 45.66 -4.67 20.59
CA ILE A 737 44.26 -4.63 21.05
C ILE A 737 44.19 -3.77 22.32
N PRO A 738 43.31 -2.75 22.38
CA PRO A 738 43.15 -1.89 23.56
C PRO A 738 42.30 -2.57 24.65
N MET A 739 42.89 -3.55 25.35
CA MET A 739 42.17 -4.41 26.31
C MET A 739 41.54 -3.65 27.49
N GLU A 740 42.15 -2.56 27.95
CA GLU A 740 41.59 -1.73 29.01
C GLU A 740 40.27 -1.09 28.56
N THR A 741 40.26 -0.49 27.37
CA THR A 741 39.05 0.10 26.76
C THR A 741 37.95 -0.94 26.54
N VAL A 742 38.32 -2.11 26.01
CA VAL A 742 37.38 -3.24 25.82
C VAL A 742 36.73 -3.64 27.15
N THR A 743 37.51 -3.72 28.23
CA THR A 743 37.02 -4.11 29.55
C THR A 743 36.04 -3.06 30.10
N VAL A 744 36.40 -1.78 30.05
CA VAL A 744 35.56 -0.66 30.50
C VAL A 744 34.22 -0.62 29.75
N MET A 745 34.24 -0.82 28.43
CA MET A 745 33.02 -0.83 27.61
C MET A 745 32.15 -2.05 27.91
N LEU A 746 32.73 -3.23 28.11
CA LEU A 746 31.99 -4.43 28.50
C LEU A 746 31.30 -4.26 29.86
N GLU A 747 32.02 -3.76 30.86
CA GLU A 747 31.47 -3.48 32.19
C GLU A 747 30.32 -2.46 32.12
N ARG A 748 30.46 -1.45 31.25
CA ARG A 748 29.38 -0.49 30.98
C ARG A 748 28.15 -1.17 30.38
N VAL A 749 28.29 -2.03 29.37
CA VAL A 749 27.17 -2.78 28.78
C VAL A 749 26.48 -3.64 29.84
N ILE A 750 27.25 -4.35 30.66
CA ILE A 750 26.71 -5.18 31.76
C ILE A 750 25.91 -4.32 32.74
N ARG A 751 26.43 -3.15 33.12
CA ARG A 751 25.76 -2.21 34.03
C ARG A 751 24.44 -1.69 33.44
N ILE A 752 24.47 -1.14 32.23
CA ILE A 752 23.29 -0.53 31.58
C ILE A 752 22.20 -1.58 31.37
N THR A 753 22.56 -2.78 30.89
CA THR A 753 21.58 -3.87 30.72
C THR A 753 20.99 -4.33 32.06
N SER A 754 21.74 -4.26 33.16
CA SER A 754 21.21 -4.53 34.51
C SER A 754 20.20 -3.46 34.92
N ASP A 755 20.51 -2.18 34.69
CA ASP A 755 19.62 -1.07 34.98
C ASP A 755 18.33 -1.15 34.17
N ALA A 756 18.42 -1.52 32.89
CA ALA A 756 17.26 -1.78 32.03
C ALA A 756 16.39 -2.90 32.63
N MET A 757 16.98 -4.06 32.96
CA MET A 757 16.25 -5.19 33.54
C MET A 757 15.53 -4.89 34.86
N ARG A 758 16.04 -3.93 35.66
CA ARG A 758 15.38 -3.47 36.90
C ARG A 758 14.11 -2.67 36.62
N GLY A 759 14.10 -1.89 35.53
CA GLY A 759 13.00 -0.99 35.17
C GLY A 759 11.98 -1.56 34.17
N ASP A 760 12.35 -2.59 33.41
CA ASP A 760 11.57 -3.08 32.26
C ASP A 760 10.40 -4.00 32.61
N GLN A 761 9.36 -3.90 31.79
CA GLN A 761 8.26 -4.85 31.67
C GLN A 761 8.66 -6.08 30.84
N ASP A 762 9.58 -5.91 29.87
CA ASP A 762 10.09 -6.93 28.96
C ASP A 762 11.63 -7.00 29.01
N LYS A 763 12.14 -7.85 29.89
CA LYS A 763 13.59 -8.01 30.13
C LYS A 763 14.34 -8.56 28.91
N TYR A 764 13.66 -9.09 27.89
CA TYR A 764 14.31 -9.84 26.82
C TYR A 764 15.34 -9.02 26.04
N TYR A 765 14.99 -7.81 25.59
CA TYR A 765 15.88 -7.01 24.74
C TYR A 765 17.18 -6.62 25.44
N SER A 766 17.13 -6.27 26.74
CA SER A 766 18.34 -6.00 27.52
C SER A 766 19.28 -7.22 27.60
N VAL A 767 18.73 -8.42 27.72
CA VAL A 767 19.52 -9.67 27.76
C VAL A 767 20.05 -10.02 26.37
N ASP A 768 19.23 -9.83 25.31
CA ASP A 768 19.67 -10.00 23.92
C ASP A 768 20.90 -9.13 23.63
N VAL A 769 20.90 -7.87 24.12
CA VAL A 769 22.03 -6.95 23.97
C VAL A 769 23.31 -7.50 24.59
N LEU A 770 23.26 -7.90 25.85
CA LEU A 770 24.40 -8.52 26.53
C LEU A 770 24.91 -9.75 25.77
N CYS A 771 24.01 -10.63 25.34
CA CYS A 771 24.38 -11.89 24.70
C CYS A 771 25.03 -11.67 23.33
N TRP A 772 24.53 -10.76 22.49
CA TRP A 772 25.16 -10.53 21.19
C TRP A 772 26.52 -9.85 21.31
N VAL A 773 26.70 -8.95 22.27
CA VAL A 773 28.01 -8.34 22.59
C VAL A 773 29.00 -9.41 23.08
N ALA A 774 28.55 -10.31 23.96
CA ALA A 774 29.37 -11.41 24.44
C ALA A 774 29.81 -12.36 23.32
N LEU A 775 28.87 -12.75 22.44
CA LEU A 775 29.18 -13.59 21.27
C LEU A 775 30.22 -12.95 20.35
N GLU A 776 30.17 -11.64 20.16
CA GLU A 776 31.17 -10.92 19.38
C GLU A 776 32.56 -11.05 20.00
N LEU A 777 32.69 -10.81 21.31
CA LEU A 777 33.95 -10.95 22.04
C LEU A 777 34.52 -12.37 21.99
N PHE A 778 33.64 -13.38 22.10
CA PHE A 778 34.04 -14.79 21.99
C PHE A 778 34.52 -15.15 20.58
N ASN A 779 33.86 -14.63 19.54
CA ASN A 779 34.25 -14.88 18.15
C ASN A 779 35.64 -14.32 17.84
N GLN A 780 35.98 -13.16 18.42
CA GLN A 780 37.30 -12.54 18.25
C GLN A 780 38.41 -13.18 19.12
N LYS A 781 38.05 -14.04 20.09
CA LYS A 781 38.97 -14.75 20.99
C LYS A 781 39.94 -13.84 21.76
N ILE A 782 39.48 -12.66 22.16
CA ILE A 782 40.33 -11.64 22.80
C ILE A 782 40.31 -11.68 24.34
N LEU A 783 39.26 -12.25 24.94
CA LEU A 783 39.11 -12.29 26.39
C LEU A 783 39.98 -13.41 27.01
N PRO A 784 40.63 -13.16 28.15
CA PRO A 784 41.21 -14.21 28.98
C PRO A 784 40.16 -15.27 29.37
N GLU A 785 40.60 -16.52 29.59
CA GLU A 785 39.71 -17.66 29.90
C GLU A 785 38.76 -17.35 31.07
N GLU A 786 39.26 -16.75 32.15
CA GLU A 786 38.48 -16.41 33.35
C GLU A 786 37.41 -15.34 33.09
N GLN A 787 37.76 -14.29 32.34
CA GLN A 787 36.79 -13.25 31.95
C GLN A 787 35.73 -13.80 30.99
N ALA A 788 36.14 -14.68 30.08
CA ALA A 788 35.22 -15.35 29.17
C ALA A 788 34.22 -16.24 29.94
N ALA A 789 34.70 -17.03 30.90
CA ALA A 789 33.86 -17.87 31.75
C ALA A 789 32.86 -17.03 32.58
N ASN A 790 33.31 -15.92 33.17
CA ASN A 790 32.43 -15.00 33.90
C ASN A 790 31.32 -14.43 33.01
N LEU A 791 31.65 -14.00 31.78
CA LEU A 791 30.69 -13.43 30.85
C LEU A 791 29.66 -14.47 30.36
N ILE A 792 30.10 -15.71 30.10
CA ILE A 792 29.19 -16.84 29.79
C ILE A 792 28.23 -17.08 30.96
N ALA A 793 28.76 -17.14 32.18
CA ALA A 793 27.96 -17.37 33.38
C ALA A 793 26.90 -16.27 33.58
N GLU A 794 27.29 -15.01 33.36
CA GLU A 794 26.38 -13.86 33.43
C GLU A 794 25.29 -13.92 32.36
N CYS A 795 25.63 -14.28 31.11
CA CYS A 795 24.65 -14.45 30.03
C CYS A 795 23.60 -15.51 30.38
N PHE A 796 24.03 -16.71 30.80
CA PHE A 796 23.10 -17.76 31.20
C PHE A 796 22.26 -17.37 32.41
N SER A 797 22.87 -16.75 33.42
CA SER A 797 22.16 -16.36 34.62
C SER A 797 21.00 -15.42 34.31
N ARG A 798 21.17 -14.52 33.33
CA ARG A 798 20.11 -13.58 32.90
C ARG A 798 19.13 -14.18 31.91
N LEU A 799 19.58 -15.00 30.97
CA LEU A 799 18.69 -15.71 30.04
C LEU A 799 17.68 -16.57 30.81
N LEU A 800 18.15 -17.27 31.86
CA LEU A 800 17.28 -18.09 32.69
C LEU A 800 16.25 -17.28 33.49
N LEU A 801 16.43 -15.97 33.70
CA LEU A 801 15.40 -15.13 34.33
C LEU A 801 14.23 -14.78 33.41
N ILE A 802 14.35 -15.05 32.09
CA ILE A 802 13.29 -14.75 31.12
C ILE A 802 12.24 -15.85 31.16
N GLU A 803 10.99 -15.43 31.42
CA GLU A 803 9.82 -16.30 31.31
C GLU A 803 9.41 -16.42 29.83
N VAL A 804 9.83 -17.50 29.17
CA VAL A 804 9.62 -17.71 27.72
C VAL A 804 8.15 -17.63 27.32
N SER A 805 7.24 -18.08 28.19
CA SER A 805 5.79 -18.01 27.97
C SER A 805 5.22 -16.60 27.86
N ASP A 806 5.95 -15.60 28.35
CA ASP A 806 5.51 -14.19 28.31
C ASP A 806 5.98 -13.49 27.02
N LEU A 807 6.88 -14.11 26.25
CA LEU A 807 7.43 -13.59 25.00
C LEU A 807 6.42 -13.73 23.84
N SER A 808 6.52 -12.81 22.87
CA SER A 808 5.87 -13.00 21.56
C SER A 808 6.55 -14.12 20.76
N PRO A 809 5.88 -14.75 19.78
CA PRO A 809 6.51 -15.80 18.96
C PRO A 809 7.82 -15.37 18.28
N LYS A 810 7.92 -14.10 17.87
CA LYS A 810 9.13 -13.53 17.28
C LYS A 810 10.27 -13.40 18.30
N GLN A 811 9.94 -13.00 19.53
CA GLN A 811 10.92 -12.90 20.62
C GLN A 811 11.36 -14.27 21.12
N GLU A 812 10.44 -15.23 21.27
CA GLU A 812 10.74 -16.60 21.64
C GLU A 812 11.72 -17.26 20.65
N ALA A 813 11.48 -17.11 19.34
CA ALA A 813 12.39 -17.61 18.32
C ALA A 813 13.81 -17.02 18.45
N LYS A 814 13.91 -15.71 18.68
CA LYS A 814 15.21 -15.05 18.90
C LYS A 814 15.85 -15.48 20.22
N TYR A 815 15.08 -15.62 21.30
CA TYR A 815 15.55 -16.13 22.59
C TYR A 815 16.17 -17.51 22.44
N ASN A 816 15.47 -18.45 21.81
CA ASN A 816 15.95 -19.81 21.59
C ASN A 816 17.24 -19.83 20.74
N ALA A 817 17.31 -19.01 19.69
CA ALA A 817 18.52 -18.87 18.88
C ALA A 817 19.72 -18.35 19.71
N ARG A 818 19.51 -17.28 20.49
CA ARG A 818 20.55 -16.71 21.36
C ARG A 818 21.03 -17.68 22.43
N PHE A 819 20.09 -18.37 23.07
CA PHE A 819 20.41 -19.39 24.06
C PHE A 819 21.29 -20.49 23.45
N SER A 820 20.93 -20.98 22.26
CA SER A 820 21.70 -21.99 21.54
C SER A 820 23.10 -21.48 21.13
N ASP A 821 23.23 -20.21 20.75
CA ASP A 821 24.52 -19.62 20.37
C ASP A 821 25.48 -19.53 21.56
N ILE A 822 24.98 -19.07 22.72
CA ILE A 822 25.75 -19.00 23.96
C ILE A 822 26.15 -20.40 24.45
N ALA A 823 25.22 -21.37 24.42
CA ALA A 823 25.49 -22.76 24.79
C ALA A 823 26.57 -23.41 23.92
N ARG A 824 26.47 -23.25 22.61
CA ARG A 824 27.49 -23.73 21.66
C ARG A 824 28.85 -23.08 21.89
N THR A 825 28.87 -21.82 22.34
CA THR A 825 30.11 -21.11 22.66
C THR A 825 30.74 -21.64 23.94
N ALA A 826 29.94 -21.89 24.98
CA ALA A 826 30.37 -22.52 26.22
C ALA A 826 31.00 -23.91 26.00
N ASP A 827 30.44 -24.71 25.09
CA ASP A 827 31.02 -26.00 24.72
C ASP A 827 32.35 -25.86 23.93
N LYS A 828 32.46 -24.84 23.06
CA LYS A 828 33.68 -24.59 22.26
C LYS A 828 34.84 -24.02 23.07
N THR A 829 34.57 -23.25 24.12
CA THR A 829 35.60 -22.67 24.99
C THR A 829 36.37 -23.72 25.80
N LYS A 830 36.07 -25.02 25.65
CA LYS A 830 36.65 -26.11 26.45
C LYS A 830 36.70 -25.73 27.92
N ILE A 831 35.55 -25.38 28.49
CA ILE A 831 35.41 -25.45 29.94
C ILE A 831 35.49 -26.95 30.28
N ALA A 832 36.71 -27.47 30.35
CA ALA A 832 37.02 -28.89 30.28
C ALA A 832 36.45 -29.57 31.52
N ASP A 833 35.72 -30.67 31.35
CA ASP A 833 35.05 -31.39 32.44
C ASP A 833 36.04 -31.68 33.59
N GLU A 834 37.30 -32.01 33.27
CA GLU A 834 38.37 -32.24 34.27
C GLU A 834 38.81 -30.98 35.04
N LYS A 835 38.82 -29.80 34.39
CA LYS A 835 39.26 -28.53 35.01
C LYS A 835 38.12 -27.86 35.79
N LEU A 836 36.87 -28.00 35.33
CA LEU A 836 35.68 -27.65 36.11
C LEU A 836 35.58 -28.49 37.37
N GLN A 837 35.86 -29.79 37.27
CA GLN A 837 35.83 -30.70 38.40
C GLN A 837 36.99 -30.42 39.38
N GLN A 838 38.19 -30.05 38.89
CA GLN A 838 39.32 -29.64 39.74
C GLN A 838 39.13 -28.25 40.40
N LEU A 839 38.50 -27.29 39.72
CA LEU A 839 38.16 -25.98 40.29
C LEU A 839 36.94 -26.07 41.22
N ALA A 840 36.03 -27.02 40.97
CA ALA A 840 34.91 -27.40 41.82
C ALA A 840 35.33 -28.02 43.15
N ASP A 841 36.54 -28.59 43.25
CA ASP A 841 37.12 -29.01 44.53
C ASP A 841 37.60 -27.80 45.37
N GLY A 842 37.77 -26.63 44.73
CA GLY A 842 37.91 -25.33 45.40
C GLY A 842 36.54 -24.69 45.64
N ASP A 843 36.36 -23.99 46.75
CA ASP A 843 35.11 -23.29 47.08
C ASP A 843 34.96 -21.99 46.25
N GLU A 844 35.08 -22.10 44.92
CA GLU A 844 35.01 -20.99 43.96
C GLU A 844 33.60 -20.90 43.32
N PRO A 845 32.84 -19.81 43.53
CA PRO A 845 31.44 -19.72 43.09
C PRO A 845 31.22 -19.83 41.57
N LEU A 846 32.14 -19.29 40.75
CA LEU A 846 32.01 -19.32 39.30
C LEU A 846 32.09 -20.76 38.76
N ALA A 847 33.06 -21.53 39.24
CA ALA A 847 33.22 -22.94 38.89
C ALA A 847 32.00 -23.74 39.35
N ALA A 848 31.53 -23.50 40.58
CA ALA A 848 30.37 -24.17 41.13
C ALA A 848 29.09 -23.91 40.32
N TYR A 849 28.85 -22.65 39.90
CA TYR A 849 27.73 -22.28 39.04
C TYR A 849 27.75 -23.00 37.69
N LEU A 850 28.88 -22.94 36.98
CA LEU A 850 29.00 -23.51 35.63
C LEU A 850 28.89 -25.03 35.64
N TYR A 851 29.48 -25.69 36.65
CA TYR A 851 29.36 -27.13 36.84
C TYR A 851 27.91 -27.53 37.10
N ALA A 852 27.25 -26.90 38.08
CA ALA A 852 25.84 -27.17 38.41
C ALA A 852 24.90 -26.91 37.23
N LEU A 853 25.13 -25.84 36.46
CA LEU A 853 24.35 -25.52 35.25
C LEU A 853 24.49 -26.59 34.16
N ARG A 854 25.66 -27.20 34.03
CA ARG A 854 25.96 -28.25 33.05
C ARG A 854 25.33 -29.59 33.46
N ILE A 855 25.56 -30.06 34.69
CA ILE A 855 25.04 -31.36 35.14
C ILE A 855 23.51 -31.34 35.31
N SER A 856 22.90 -30.20 35.65
CA SER A 856 21.43 -30.07 35.67
C SER A 856 20.76 -30.14 34.28
N GLY A 857 21.54 -30.06 33.20
CA GLY A 857 21.06 -30.01 31.83
C GLY A 857 20.55 -28.64 31.38
N LEU A 858 20.40 -27.67 32.30
CA LEU A 858 19.87 -26.34 32.02
C LEU A 858 20.72 -25.56 31.00
N ILE A 859 22.02 -25.84 30.88
CA ILE A 859 22.88 -25.27 29.84
C ILE A 859 22.40 -25.57 28.41
N ARG A 860 21.66 -26.67 28.21
CA ARG A 860 21.05 -27.08 26.93
C ARG A 860 19.55 -26.79 26.86
N ASN A 861 19.03 -26.07 27.86
CA ASN A 861 17.60 -25.86 28.07
C ASN A 861 16.79 -27.17 28.15
N THR A 862 17.44 -28.26 28.60
CA THR A 862 16.82 -29.58 28.82
C THR A 862 16.92 -29.90 30.30
N THR A 863 15.82 -30.31 30.94
CA THR A 863 15.85 -30.67 32.36
C THR A 863 16.13 -32.17 32.51
N ASP A 864 17.16 -32.51 33.29
CA ASP A 864 17.43 -33.88 33.72
C ASP A 864 17.11 -34.01 35.22
N PRO A 865 16.09 -34.78 35.64
CA PRO A 865 15.73 -34.90 37.05
C PRO A 865 16.86 -35.43 37.95
N ASP A 866 17.72 -36.33 37.45
CA ASP A 866 18.85 -36.85 38.22
C ASP A 866 19.96 -35.80 38.32
N GLY A 867 20.30 -35.17 37.19
CA GLY A 867 21.24 -34.06 37.13
C GLY A 867 20.82 -32.84 37.96
N VAL A 868 19.52 -32.53 38.07
CA VAL A 868 18.99 -31.45 38.92
C VAL A 868 19.24 -31.74 40.40
N ARG A 869 19.02 -32.99 40.83
CA ARG A 869 19.30 -33.41 42.21
C ARG A 869 20.79 -33.35 42.54
N GLU A 870 21.62 -33.80 41.61
CA GLU A 870 23.08 -33.76 41.74
C GLU A 870 23.58 -32.31 41.83
N ALA A 871 23.12 -31.43 40.94
CA ALA A 871 23.43 -30.00 40.95
C ALA A 871 23.03 -29.30 42.25
N LEU A 872 21.83 -29.61 42.76
CA LEU A 872 21.33 -29.02 44.00
C LEU A 872 22.16 -29.47 45.21
N ALA A 873 22.45 -30.77 45.32
CA ALA A 873 23.30 -31.30 46.39
C ALA A 873 24.71 -30.69 46.33
N TYR A 874 25.25 -30.55 45.13
CA TYR A 874 26.55 -29.95 44.89
C TYR A 874 26.61 -28.48 45.34
N LEU A 875 25.68 -27.62 44.92
CA LEU A 875 25.66 -26.22 45.32
C LEU A 875 25.42 -26.02 46.83
N HIS A 876 24.67 -26.93 47.48
CA HIS A 876 24.50 -26.87 48.94
C HIS A 876 25.77 -27.17 49.74
N ALA A 877 26.65 -28.00 49.17
CA ALA A 877 27.92 -28.41 49.77
C ALA A 877 29.01 -27.33 49.69
N HIS A 878 28.82 -26.29 48.86
CA HIS A 878 29.76 -25.19 48.65
C HIS A 878 29.26 -23.92 49.35
N PRO A 879 29.84 -23.51 50.49
CA PRO A 879 29.40 -22.33 51.25
C PRO A 879 29.41 -21.04 50.44
N THR A 880 30.47 -20.77 49.66
CA THR A 880 30.59 -19.51 48.89
C THR A 880 29.57 -19.38 47.76
N ALA A 881 29.01 -20.51 47.28
CA ALA A 881 27.91 -20.51 46.32
C ALA A 881 26.64 -19.83 46.87
N LYS A 882 26.49 -19.72 48.20
CA LYS A 882 25.34 -19.05 48.83
C LYS A 882 25.50 -17.54 48.92
N ASP A 883 26.68 -17.01 48.58
CA ASP A 883 27.01 -15.59 48.57
C ASP A 883 27.13 -15.04 47.12
N ASP A 884 27.06 -15.90 46.10
CA ASP A 884 27.05 -15.51 44.68
C ASP A 884 25.64 -15.48 44.10
N ARG A 885 25.25 -14.34 43.52
CA ARG A 885 23.91 -14.12 42.94
C ARG A 885 23.54 -15.12 41.83
N ARG A 886 24.50 -15.58 41.02
CA ARG A 886 24.23 -16.51 39.90
C ARG A 886 23.92 -17.89 40.47
N CYS A 887 24.71 -18.33 41.44
CA CYS A 887 24.47 -19.56 42.20
C CYS A 887 23.14 -19.53 42.94
N LEU A 888 22.80 -18.42 43.62
CA LEU A 888 21.51 -18.28 44.32
C LEU A 888 20.30 -18.35 43.38
N ARG A 889 20.35 -17.68 42.22
CA ARG A 889 19.30 -17.80 41.19
C ARG A 889 19.13 -19.25 40.72
N LEU A 890 20.26 -19.92 40.44
CA LEU A 890 20.26 -21.32 40.00
C LEU A 890 19.73 -22.26 41.10
N LEU A 891 20.12 -22.05 42.36
CA LEU A 891 19.60 -22.79 43.51
C LEU A 891 18.07 -22.71 43.61
N VAL A 892 17.49 -21.52 43.40
CA VAL A 892 16.03 -21.35 43.39
C VAL A 892 15.39 -22.13 42.25
N ASP A 893 15.96 -22.08 41.05
CA ASP A 893 15.48 -22.84 39.90
C ASP A 893 15.56 -24.35 40.12
N LEU A 894 16.71 -24.85 40.58
CA LEU A 894 16.94 -26.27 40.87
C LEU A 894 16.06 -26.77 42.01
N PHE A 895 15.89 -25.98 43.08
CA PHE A 895 15.00 -26.33 44.18
C PHE A 895 13.57 -26.49 43.67
N TRP A 896 13.07 -25.55 42.85
CA TRP A 896 11.71 -25.65 42.33
C TRP A 896 11.55 -26.84 41.37
N LEU A 897 12.54 -27.08 40.50
CA LEU A 897 12.55 -28.21 39.57
C LEU A 897 12.57 -29.56 40.31
N ASP A 898 13.42 -29.73 41.32
CA ASP A 898 13.49 -30.97 42.12
C ASP A 898 12.17 -31.23 42.84
N LYS A 899 11.56 -30.20 43.44
CA LYS A 899 10.34 -30.40 44.24
C LYS A 899 9.07 -30.50 43.42
N THR A 900 9.01 -29.87 42.24
CA THR A 900 7.75 -29.70 41.49
C THR A 900 7.78 -30.28 40.07
N GLY A 901 8.97 -30.52 39.50
CA GLY A 901 9.14 -30.86 38.09
C GLY A 901 8.97 -29.67 37.14
N TYR A 902 8.66 -28.48 37.65
CA TYR A 902 8.43 -27.27 36.89
C TYR A 902 9.36 -26.15 37.36
N ARG A 903 9.71 -25.23 36.45
CA ARG A 903 10.32 -23.96 36.85
C ARG A 903 9.31 -23.13 37.64
N PHE A 904 9.82 -22.22 38.48
CA PHE A 904 8.96 -21.32 39.24
C PHE A 904 8.04 -20.54 38.30
N MET A 905 6.77 -20.41 38.67
CA MET A 905 5.69 -19.79 37.88
C MET A 905 5.40 -20.38 36.50
N ALA A 906 5.99 -21.51 36.08
CA ALA A 906 5.82 -22.02 34.72
C ALA A 906 4.37 -22.40 34.34
N GLU A 907 3.54 -22.76 35.31
CA GLU A 907 2.20 -23.35 35.11
C GLU A 907 1.15 -22.71 36.03
N GLU A 908 -0.11 -22.79 35.62
CA GLU A 908 -1.23 -22.24 36.38
C GLU A 908 -1.81 -23.26 37.37
N ARG A 909 -2.28 -22.75 38.52
CA ARG A 909 -3.08 -23.47 39.53
C ARG A 909 -2.41 -24.74 40.08
N LEU A 910 -1.08 -24.75 40.15
CA LEU A 910 -0.31 -25.85 40.73
C LEU A 910 -0.55 -25.94 42.25
N THR A 911 -0.71 -27.17 42.76
CA THR A 911 -0.66 -27.46 44.21
C THR A 911 0.69 -28.05 44.57
N LEU A 912 1.33 -27.50 45.60
CA LEU A 912 2.73 -27.77 45.94
C LEU A 912 2.84 -28.81 47.06
N PRO A 913 3.45 -29.99 46.84
CA PRO A 913 3.62 -31.04 47.85
C PRO A 913 4.87 -30.80 48.72
N LEU A 914 4.97 -29.60 49.31
CA LEU A 914 6.11 -29.18 50.11
C LEU A 914 5.85 -29.39 51.61
N THR A 915 6.82 -30.00 52.29
CA THR A 915 6.83 -30.14 53.75
C THR A 915 7.15 -28.82 54.45
N LYS A 916 6.90 -28.75 55.76
CA LYS A 916 7.26 -27.57 56.56
C LYS A 916 8.74 -27.23 56.46
N GLN A 917 9.63 -28.22 56.48
CA GLN A 917 11.08 -28.00 56.37
C GLN A 917 11.48 -27.46 54.99
N GLN A 918 10.85 -27.94 53.92
CA GLN A 918 11.08 -27.43 52.57
C GLN A 918 10.57 -25.99 52.40
N TRP A 919 9.49 -25.61 53.08
CA TRP A 919 9.05 -24.20 53.10
C TRP A 919 10.00 -23.29 53.88
N VAL A 920 10.63 -23.78 54.95
CA VAL A 920 11.69 -23.05 55.67
C VAL A 920 12.90 -22.85 54.77
N GLU A 921 13.33 -23.89 54.05
CA GLU A 921 14.41 -23.81 53.07
C GLU A 921 14.09 -22.82 51.94
N CYS A 922 12.88 -22.87 51.38
CA CYS A 922 12.39 -21.91 50.40
C CYS A 922 12.45 -20.47 50.94
N LEU A 923 12.03 -20.24 52.18
CA LEU A 923 12.09 -18.93 52.82
C LEU A 923 13.54 -18.44 52.99
N ASP A 924 14.47 -19.31 53.40
CA ASP A 924 15.90 -18.99 53.53
C ASP A 924 16.50 -18.57 52.18
N LEU A 925 16.27 -19.37 51.13
CA LEU A 925 16.71 -19.07 49.77
C LEU A 925 16.13 -17.74 49.27
N ALA A 926 14.84 -17.48 49.50
CA ALA A 926 14.19 -16.23 49.13
C ALA A 926 14.84 -15.02 49.84
N ASN A 927 15.13 -15.14 51.14
CA ASN A 927 15.72 -14.05 51.92
C ASN A 927 17.16 -13.75 51.51
N ARG A 928 17.98 -14.78 51.22
CA ARG A 928 19.34 -14.60 50.70
C ARG A 928 19.32 -13.93 49.33
N LEU A 929 18.50 -14.45 48.41
CA LEU A 929 18.40 -13.89 47.07
C LEU A 929 17.87 -12.45 47.10
N ARG A 930 17.00 -12.11 48.06
CA ARG A 930 16.54 -10.72 48.27
C ARG A 930 17.68 -9.77 48.65
N ALA A 931 18.66 -10.24 49.43
CA ALA A 931 19.78 -9.42 49.89
C ALA A 931 20.82 -9.21 48.78
N GLU A 932 21.02 -10.23 47.94
CA GLU A 932 22.12 -10.28 46.96
C GLU A 932 21.70 -9.98 45.51
N ASP A 933 20.40 -10.03 45.17
CA ASP A 933 19.93 -9.89 43.80
C ASP A 933 18.69 -9.01 43.62
N GLU A 934 18.92 -7.84 43.06
CA GLU A 934 17.87 -6.89 42.71
C GLU A 934 17.11 -7.26 41.42
N LEU A 935 17.68 -8.08 40.52
CA LEU A 935 17.04 -8.40 39.23
C LEU A 935 15.86 -9.38 39.38
N SER A 936 15.82 -10.12 40.47
CA SER A 936 14.80 -11.14 40.77
C SER A 936 13.71 -10.67 41.74
N ALA A 937 13.64 -9.37 42.07
CA ALA A 937 12.78 -8.82 43.12
C ALA A 937 11.34 -9.37 43.11
N LEU A 938 10.64 -9.30 41.97
CA LEU A 938 9.27 -9.82 41.84
C LEU A 938 9.17 -11.32 42.16
N ARG A 939 10.07 -12.13 41.59
CA ARG A 939 10.14 -13.58 41.77
C ARG A 939 10.38 -13.93 43.24
N VAL A 940 11.32 -13.22 43.85
CA VAL A 940 11.73 -13.38 45.25
C VAL A 940 10.60 -13.02 46.21
N GLU A 941 9.96 -11.87 46.03
CA GLU A 941 8.86 -11.41 46.90
C GLU A 941 7.65 -12.36 46.81
N PHE A 942 7.32 -12.84 45.60
CA PHE A 942 6.24 -13.81 45.43
C PHE A 942 6.58 -15.17 46.06
N MET A 943 7.81 -15.67 45.88
CA MET A 943 8.27 -16.91 46.52
C MET A 943 8.25 -16.80 48.04
N ARG A 944 8.75 -15.67 48.59
CA ARG A 944 8.73 -15.39 50.04
C ARG A 944 7.30 -15.38 50.58
N ALA A 945 6.38 -14.73 49.87
CA ALA A 945 4.98 -14.65 50.25
C ALA A 945 4.31 -16.04 50.31
N LEU A 946 4.59 -16.92 49.34
CA LEU A 946 4.11 -18.30 49.33
C LEU A 946 4.66 -19.10 50.52
N ALA A 947 5.97 -18.98 50.81
CA ALA A 947 6.60 -19.68 51.92
C ALA A 947 6.02 -19.25 53.28
N LEU A 948 5.95 -17.94 53.53
CA LEU A 948 5.37 -17.38 54.75
C LEU A 948 3.91 -17.81 54.94
N PHE A 949 3.12 -17.84 53.85
CA PHE A 949 1.73 -18.28 53.92
C PHE A 949 1.62 -19.75 54.37
N HIS A 950 2.41 -20.65 53.79
CA HIS A 950 2.37 -22.07 54.12
C HIS A 950 2.99 -22.40 55.50
N LEU A 951 3.89 -21.53 55.99
CA LEU A 951 4.40 -21.54 57.36
C LEU A 951 3.43 -20.94 58.40
N ARG A 952 2.26 -20.44 57.95
CA ARG A 952 1.21 -19.80 58.77
C ARG A 952 1.60 -18.44 59.35
N GLU A 953 2.60 -17.78 58.77
CA GLU A 953 2.98 -16.40 59.09
C GLU A 953 2.18 -15.41 58.22
N PHE A 954 0.86 -15.42 58.37
CA PHE A 954 -0.04 -14.73 57.44
C PHE A 954 0.16 -13.22 57.37
N ALA A 955 0.55 -12.56 58.46
CA ALA A 955 0.83 -11.12 58.45
C ALA A 955 1.97 -10.79 57.48
N SER A 956 3.13 -11.41 57.70
CA SER A 956 4.33 -11.26 56.86
C SER A 956 4.09 -11.71 55.42
N ALA A 957 3.27 -12.76 55.22
CA ALA A 957 2.91 -13.24 53.89
C ALA A 957 2.13 -12.17 53.09
N PHE A 958 1.12 -11.55 53.69
CA PHE A 958 0.35 -10.48 53.04
C PHE A 958 1.20 -9.24 52.80
N ASP A 959 2.15 -8.92 53.66
CA ASP A 959 3.09 -7.83 53.46
C ASP A 959 4.00 -8.09 52.25
N ALA A 960 4.56 -9.30 52.14
CA ALA A 960 5.34 -9.72 50.98
C ALA A 960 4.50 -9.74 49.67
N PHE A 961 3.22 -10.14 49.73
CA PHE A 961 2.33 -10.04 48.57
C PHE A 961 2.08 -8.59 48.15
N ARG A 962 2.05 -7.61 49.07
CA ARG A 962 1.94 -6.20 48.71
C ARG A 962 3.21 -5.70 48.02
N ASP A 963 4.38 -6.17 48.45
CA ASP A 963 5.65 -5.85 47.78
C ASP A 963 5.68 -6.46 46.36
N ALA A 964 5.30 -7.73 46.22
CA ALA A 964 5.13 -8.36 44.90
C ALA A 964 4.09 -7.64 44.01
N GLU A 965 2.97 -7.16 44.58
CA GLU A 965 1.96 -6.41 43.83
C GLU A 965 2.55 -5.09 43.28
N ARG A 966 3.40 -4.40 44.06
CA ARG A 966 4.08 -3.17 43.64
C ARG A 966 5.03 -3.40 42.47
N GLU A 967 5.77 -4.51 42.50
CA GLU A 967 6.70 -4.91 41.43
C GLU A 967 5.99 -5.48 40.19
N SER A 968 4.78 -6.02 40.34
CA SER A 968 4.07 -6.72 39.26
C SER A 968 3.20 -5.84 38.34
N GLN A 969 3.20 -4.51 38.52
CA GLN A 969 2.21 -3.62 37.88
C GLN A 969 2.07 -3.81 36.35
N SER A 970 3.18 -4.16 35.70
CA SER A 970 3.33 -4.36 34.27
C SER A 970 3.34 -5.83 33.81
N SER A 971 3.30 -6.79 34.73
CA SER A 971 3.37 -8.22 34.37
C SER A 971 2.06 -8.70 33.74
N ARG A 972 2.15 -9.43 32.62
CA ARG A 972 1.00 -10.09 31.98
C ARG A 972 0.35 -11.14 32.89
N ARG A 973 1.14 -11.73 33.80
CA ARG A 973 0.71 -12.74 34.76
C ARG A 973 0.17 -12.16 36.06
N ARG A 974 0.02 -10.83 36.16
CA ARG A 974 -0.40 -10.14 37.38
C ARG A 974 -1.67 -10.70 38.01
N ILE A 975 -2.65 -11.09 37.18
CA ILE A 975 -3.95 -11.62 37.62
C ILE A 975 -4.09 -13.13 37.42
N VAL A 976 -3.04 -13.80 36.96
CA VAL A 976 -3.05 -15.24 36.68
C VAL A 976 -2.81 -16.00 37.98
N ASN A 977 -3.71 -16.92 38.31
CA ASN A 977 -3.62 -17.74 39.52
C ASN A 977 -2.61 -18.87 39.29
N VAL A 978 -1.37 -18.66 39.73
CA VAL A 978 -0.24 -19.56 39.50
C VAL A 978 -0.25 -20.75 40.46
N TYR A 979 -0.54 -20.49 41.74
CA TYR A 979 -0.51 -21.52 42.78
C TYR A 979 -1.80 -21.55 43.59
N LEU A 980 -2.12 -22.71 44.15
CA LEU A 980 -3.20 -22.89 45.12
C LEU A 980 -2.62 -23.29 46.47
N ALA A 981 -3.24 -22.81 47.55
CA ALA A 981 -2.87 -23.24 48.90
C ALA A 981 -3.06 -24.76 49.04
N SER A 982 -1.99 -25.46 49.44
CA SER A 982 -1.97 -26.92 49.53
C SER A 982 -1.40 -27.43 50.84
N ASP A 983 -1.61 -28.71 51.11
CA ASP A 983 -0.92 -29.43 52.17
C ASP A 983 0.36 -30.12 51.69
N SER A 984 1.07 -30.78 52.60
CA SER A 984 2.32 -31.48 52.30
C SER A 984 2.15 -32.71 51.41
N SER A 985 0.91 -33.17 51.17
CA SER A 985 0.61 -34.23 50.20
C SER A 985 0.35 -33.69 48.80
N GLY A 986 0.34 -32.36 48.62
CA GLY A 986 0.03 -31.71 47.36
C GLY A 986 -1.48 -31.57 47.10
N MET A 987 -2.32 -31.84 48.10
CA MET A 987 -3.77 -31.68 47.98
C MET A 987 -4.18 -30.22 48.28
N PRO A 988 -5.10 -29.62 47.51
CA PRO A 988 -5.55 -28.26 47.74
C PRO A 988 -6.33 -28.16 49.06
N ARG A 989 -6.05 -27.12 49.84
CA ARG A 989 -6.77 -26.84 51.10
C ARG A 989 -8.06 -26.09 50.81
N LYS A 990 -9.14 -26.57 51.41
CA LYS A 990 -10.44 -25.91 51.37
C LYS A 990 -10.59 -24.96 52.55
N PHE A 991 -11.18 -23.80 52.28
CA PHE A 991 -11.45 -22.75 53.26
C PHE A 991 -12.95 -22.45 53.28
N ARG A 992 -13.44 -21.91 54.40
CA ARG A 992 -14.85 -21.53 54.59
C ARG A 992 -14.98 -20.01 54.73
N PRO A 993 -15.14 -19.27 53.61
CA PRO A 993 -15.25 -17.82 53.65
C PRO A 993 -16.64 -17.34 54.04
N VAL A 994 -16.69 -16.23 54.77
CA VAL A 994 -17.90 -15.45 55.06
C VAL A 994 -17.74 -14.07 54.44
N VAL A 995 -18.68 -13.61 53.63
CA VAL A 995 -18.65 -12.28 53.00
C VAL A 995 -18.57 -11.23 54.10
N GLN A 996 -17.49 -10.47 54.15
CA GLN A 996 -17.30 -9.40 55.13
C GLN A 996 -17.74 -8.06 54.56
N HIS A 997 -17.41 -7.81 53.29
CA HIS A 997 -17.72 -6.56 52.61
C HIS A 997 -17.91 -6.76 51.11
N LEU A 998 -18.82 -6.00 50.51
CA LEU A 998 -19.05 -5.94 49.06
C LEU A 998 -18.82 -4.51 48.54
N ASP A 999 -18.15 -4.39 47.40
CA ASP A 999 -17.98 -3.11 46.71
C ASP A 999 -19.34 -2.56 46.23
N PRO A 1000 -19.48 -1.24 45.95
CA PRO A 1000 -20.76 -0.63 45.54
C PRO A 1000 -21.40 -1.26 44.30
N ASP A 1001 -20.59 -1.78 43.37
CA ASP A 1001 -21.07 -2.46 42.16
C ASP A 1001 -21.44 -3.94 42.38
N ARG A 1002 -21.21 -4.45 43.61
CA ARG A 1002 -21.40 -5.84 44.06
C ARG A 1002 -20.68 -6.90 43.20
N ARG A 1003 -19.74 -6.50 42.34
CA ARG A 1003 -19.00 -7.43 41.48
C ARG A 1003 -17.82 -8.05 42.22
N LYS A 1004 -17.25 -7.36 43.19
CA LYS A 1004 -16.09 -7.78 43.99
C LYS A 1004 -16.35 -7.46 45.46
N GLY A 1005 -15.52 -8.05 46.32
CA GLY A 1005 -15.58 -7.79 47.75
C GLY A 1005 -14.48 -8.52 48.49
N ARG A 1006 -14.61 -8.57 49.81
CA ARG A 1006 -13.71 -9.31 50.71
C ARG A 1006 -14.50 -10.27 51.57
N CYS A 1007 -13.98 -11.48 51.72
CA CYS A 1007 -14.49 -12.46 52.67
C CYS A 1007 -13.54 -12.60 53.85
N TRP A 1008 -14.10 -12.70 55.05
CA TRP A 1008 -13.38 -13.16 56.22
C TRP A 1008 -13.16 -14.67 56.13
N VAL A 1009 -11.91 -15.11 56.28
CA VAL A 1009 -11.54 -16.54 56.31
C VAL A 1009 -11.03 -16.85 57.72
N GLY A 1010 -11.82 -17.57 58.51
CA GLY A 1010 -11.52 -17.82 59.93
C GLY A 1010 -10.19 -18.56 60.12
N GLU A 1011 -9.90 -19.51 59.24
CA GLU A 1011 -8.68 -20.31 59.26
C GLU A 1011 -7.40 -19.48 59.01
N LEU A 1012 -7.54 -18.29 58.40
CA LEU A 1012 -6.44 -17.34 58.15
C LEU A 1012 -6.46 -16.15 59.09
N SER A 1013 -7.57 -15.91 59.81
CA SER A 1013 -7.82 -14.70 60.60
C SER A 1013 -7.58 -13.40 59.81
N ARG A 1014 -7.94 -13.41 58.52
CA ARG A 1014 -7.73 -12.31 57.58
C ARG A 1014 -8.88 -12.22 56.56
N ALA A 1015 -9.05 -11.02 56.01
CA ALA A 1015 -9.94 -10.77 54.90
C ALA A 1015 -9.23 -11.03 53.56
N VAL A 1016 -9.85 -11.80 52.66
CA VAL A 1016 -9.30 -12.18 51.35
C VAL A 1016 -10.25 -11.70 50.25
N PRO A 1017 -9.75 -11.07 49.17
CA PRO A 1017 -10.60 -10.63 48.06
C PRO A 1017 -11.21 -11.82 47.32
N PHE A 1018 -12.38 -11.59 46.72
CA PHE A 1018 -13.08 -12.56 45.86
C PHE A 1018 -13.86 -11.85 44.74
N GLN A 1019 -14.27 -12.61 43.72
CA GLN A 1019 -15.16 -12.12 42.66
C GLN A 1019 -16.52 -12.82 42.77
N SER A 1020 -17.60 -12.02 42.83
CA SER A 1020 -18.98 -12.50 42.94
C SER A 1020 -19.35 -13.53 41.86
N ALA A 1021 -18.98 -13.23 40.61
CA ALA A 1021 -19.33 -14.01 39.43
C ALA A 1021 -18.78 -15.44 39.47
N ASP A 1022 -17.68 -15.69 40.19
CA ASP A 1022 -17.10 -17.03 40.27
C ASP A 1022 -17.92 -17.98 41.14
N PHE A 1023 -18.65 -17.48 42.14
CA PHE A 1023 -19.37 -18.30 43.14
C PHE A 1023 -20.83 -18.60 42.77
N LYS A 1024 -21.34 -18.03 41.66
CA LYS A 1024 -22.69 -18.31 41.08
C LYS A 1024 -23.83 -18.30 42.11
N THR A 1025 -23.80 -17.37 43.06
CA THR A 1025 -24.84 -17.22 44.10
C THR A 1025 -25.78 -16.09 43.70
N GLU A 1026 -27.09 -16.35 43.65
CA GLU A 1026 -28.08 -15.42 43.08
C GLU A 1026 -28.28 -14.13 43.90
N GLU A 1027 -27.95 -14.14 45.19
CA GLU A 1027 -27.98 -12.95 46.06
C GLU A 1027 -26.81 -12.94 47.06
N LEU A 1028 -25.73 -12.21 46.73
CA LEU A 1028 -24.62 -11.97 47.65
C LEU A 1028 -24.96 -10.85 48.64
N GLN A 1029 -24.79 -11.12 49.93
CA GLN A 1029 -24.97 -10.15 51.03
C GLN A 1029 -23.81 -10.24 52.03
N GLU A 1030 -23.53 -9.14 52.73
CA GLU A 1030 -22.57 -9.16 53.85
C GLU A 1030 -23.07 -10.09 54.96
N GLY A 1031 -22.17 -10.87 55.54
CA GLY A 1031 -22.47 -11.93 56.52
C GLY A 1031 -22.81 -13.30 55.91
N LEU A 1032 -22.98 -13.42 54.60
CA LEU A 1032 -23.29 -14.69 53.94
C LEU A 1032 -22.07 -15.64 53.93
N ALA A 1033 -22.26 -16.89 54.35
CA ALA A 1033 -21.25 -17.93 54.18
C ALA A 1033 -21.24 -18.44 52.72
N LEU A 1034 -20.06 -18.42 52.10
CA LEU A 1034 -19.88 -18.95 50.74
C LEU A 1034 -19.58 -20.46 50.76
N PRO A 1035 -19.81 -21.17 49.64
CA PRO A 1035 -19.35 -22.54 49.46
C PRO A 1035 -17.83 -22.68 49.71
N GLU A 1036 -17.39 -23.92 50.00
CA GLU A 1036 -15.97 -24.21 50.18
C GLU A 1036 -15.14 -23.64 49.01
N ALA A 1037 -14.10 -22.91 49.36
CA ALA A 1037 -13.28 -22.16 48.43
C ALA A 1037 -11.81 -22.58 48.52
N TYR A 1038 -11.08 -22.40 47.43
CA TYR A 1038 -9.63 -22.42 47.46
C TYR A 1038 -9.08 -21.01 47.59
N VAL A 1039 -7.93 -20.89 48.25
CA VAL A 1039 -7.10 -19.69 48.19
C VAL A 1039 -6.11 -19.88 47.06
N ALA A 1040 -6.27 -19.08 46.01
CA ALA A 1040 -5.35 -19.00 44.90
C ALA A 1040 -4.38 -17.84 45.07
N PHE A 1041 -3.18 -17.98 44.52
CA PHE A 1041 -2.13 -16.96 44.57
C PHE A 1041 -1.83 -16.46 43.16
N ASN A 1042 -1.98 -15.16 42.97
CA ASN A 1042 -1.45 -14.42 41.83
C ASN A 1042 -0.53 -13.30 42.35
N LEU A 1043 0.07 -12.52 41.46
CA LEU A 1043 1.03 -11.48 41.86
C LEU A 1043 0.38 -10.30 42.61
N ARG A 1044 -0.95 -10.18 42.62
CA ARG A 1044 -1.67 -9.23 43.50
C ARG A 1044 -1.88 -9.76 44.91
N GLY A 1045 -1.64 -11.05 45.12
CA GLY A 1045 -1.78 -11.72 46.40
C GLY A 1045 -2.85 -12.82 46.41
N PRO A 1046 -3.29 -13.22 47.61
CA PRO A 1046 -4.27 -14.28 47.78
C PRO A 1046 -5.66 -13.84 47.30
N ILE A 1047 -6.35 -14.68 46.54
CA ILE A 1047 -7.73 -14.48 46.09
C ILE A 1047 -8.55 -15.75 46.32
N LEU A 1048 -9.82 -15.60 46.69
CA LEU A 1048 -10.75 -16.71 46.85
C LEU A 1048 -11.46 -17.06 45.54
N GLU A 1049 -11.59 -18.36 45.31
CA GLU A 1049 -12.32 -18.93 44.19
C GLU A 1049 -13.04 -20.22 44.63
N PRO A 1050 -14.16 -20.61 44.01
CA PRO A 1050 -14.91 -21.79 44.41
C PRO A 1050 -14.07 -23.07 44.26
N ALA A 1051 -14.22 -24.00 45.20
CA ALA A 1051 -13.57 -25.30 45.12
C ALA A 1051 -14.09 -26.10 43.91
N ARG A 1052 -13.18 -26.48 43.01
CA ARG A 1052 -13.45 -27.27 41.81
C ARG A 1052 -12.65 -28.58 41.84
N SER A 1053 -13.19 -29.62 41.22
CA SER A 1053 -12.48 -30.90 41.07
C SER A 1053 -11.27 -30.78 40.14
N PRO A 1054 -10.18 -31.56 40.37
CA PRO A 1054 -9.07 -31.69 39.43
C PRO A 1054 -9.56 -32.08 38.02
N GLY A 1055 -8.91 -31.58 36.96
CA GLY A 1055 -9.28 -31.85 35.56
C GLY A 1055 -10.35 -30.92 34.97
N ASN A 1056 -11.05 -30.12 35.79
CA ASN A 1056 -11.93 -29.07 35.28
C ASN A 1056 -11.13 -27.91 34.66
N ARG A 1057 -11.75 -27.13 33.75
CA ARG A 1057 -11.15 -25.97 33.04
C ARG A 1057 -10.59 -24.85 33.95
N ARG A 1058 -10.87 -24.90 35.27
CA ARG A 1058 -10.19 -24.13 36.33
C ARG A 1058 -10.07 -24.99 37.60
N GLY A 1059 -9.78 -26.27 37.47
CA GLY A 1059 -9.48 -27.15 38.61
C GLY A 1059 -8.06 -26.92 39.15
N PRO A 1060 -7.73 -27.50 40.32
CA PRO A 1060 -6.34 -27.62 40.77
C PRO A 1060 -5.56 -28.57 39.83
N LYS A 1061 -4.28 -28.26 39.58
CA LYS A 1061 -3.32 -29.14 38.90
C LYS A 1061 -2.43 -29.79 39.97
N ILE A 1062 -2.70 -31.06 40.26
CA ILE A 1062 -2.03 -31.80 41.33
C ILE A 1062 -0.69 -32.33 40.82
N ILE A 1063 0.39 -31.97 41.51
CA ILE A 1063 1.72 -32.52 41.26
C ILE A 1063 1.78 -33.93 41.87
N SER A 1064 1.70 -34.96 41.04
CA SER A 1064 1.96 -36.35 41.44
C SER A 1064 3.48 -36.57 41.50
N ARG A 1065 4.04 -36.86 42.68
CA ARG A 1065 5.43 -37.36 42.77
C ARG A 1065 5.56 -38.64 41.92
N PRO A 1066 6.65 -38.84 41.16
CA PRO A 1066 7.05 -40.20 40.85
C PRO A 1066 7.35 -40.91 42.17
N MET A 1067 6.66 -42.02 42.44
CA MET A 1067 6.98 -42.88 43.58
C MET A 1067 8.47 -43.26 43.51
N PRO A 1068 9.23 -43.24 44.61
CA PRO A 1068 10.50 -43.94 44.63
C PRO A 1068 10.19 -45.41 44.36
N THR A 1069 10.78 -45.97 43.32
CA THR A 1069 10.78 -47.42 43.11
C THR A 1069 11.49 -48.03 44.32
N ASN A 1070 10.73 -48.66 45.21
CA ASN A 1070 11.27 -49.45 46.31
C ASN A 1070 12.23 -50.49 45.72
N GLY A 1071 13.52 -50.25 45.86
CA GLY A 1071 14.48 -51.33 45.96
C GLY A 1071 14.26 -52.00 47.31
N GLU A 1072 13.73 -53.23 47.30
CA GLU A 1072 14.46 -54.40 47.79
C GLU A 1072 13.62 -55.70 47.74
N ARG A 1073 14.24 -56.72 47.12
CA ARG A 1073 14.21 -58.16 47.42
C ARG A 1073 13.00 -59.02 47.02
N GLY A 1074 13.19 -59.78 45.94
CA GLY A 1074 13.14 -61.25 45.98
C GLY A 1074 14.51 -61.76 45.51
N VAL A 1075 15.32 -62.41 46.35
CA VAL A 1075 15.13 -63.79 46.79
C VAL A 1075 15.03 -63.91 48.32
N SER A 1076 14.03 -64.70 48.75
CA SER A 1076 13.63 -65.17 50.09
C SER A 1076 13.27 -64.13 51.15
#